data_AF-A0A1Q3LB03-F1
#
_entry.id   AF-A0A1Q3LB03-F1
#
_cell.length_a   1.000
_cell.length_b   1.000
_cell.length_c   1.000
_cell.angle_alpha   90.00
_cell.angle_beta   90.00
_cell.angle_gamma   90.00
#
_symmetry.space_group_name_H-M   'P 1'
#
loop_
_entity.id
_entity.type
_entity.pdbx_description
1 polymer ?
#
loop_
_entity_poly.entity_id
_entity_poly.type
_entity_poly.pdbx_seq_one_letter_code
_entity_poly.pdbx_strand_id
1 'polypeptide(L)'
;MPRIVTLGAFGVWIWEAMMTAMQRSRGAAILVVLALLLSACTGPGPDQPSSGSGKITVTWLAVAGDSGTTGTTVISRKDPAKKGDFRVEFSENEVGGIGAQSQAGAWNAAITSTLLLGRPLEGEFRFETDGRIDGPSAGALTTAGLIAVARGEKFKKHITMTGTINATGTVGPVGGIPEKVQAAAKAGFTTVLIPLGQRVTTNHAGESVDVVKEGERVGTTVIEVGDIYEAYSALTGKKLEVPGVARDPRLAATSYDKVKPQTDAALARYDAAVAGFQRLPSEVQGIFTGTGLSDFVAAYAAKAKDLQRQGLQAGAYNLASQAAAQAEAITATGELAMPLFTQGLPGLDVLFSQALDTSIPEQEFFAFLDKLSTYSPKSVADVEGLVNAYAGAFDAYSLLTFASSSIQSIRTRYQQNDFASLDDMFSALVMPVLWSRLSRSQLVSADAAFEVGRDNPGAPIAKGMDLAQVGDFFRRGADANLTAFTENVIAPLAESRGLSNDQMMSRLAGVDIAVAAAITQQQVQPAIADYIGKGKPNAAYATLGYGLNNYVRNESLTDKYYNNAILDDNLNITGVQFDAVLGHALDLGKQQLADEIGRLRANRTEPVVSVASYEVAGLLRNSNVMDQFSAISLYNGSFLMTRTLSYLAEPKPKKK
;
A
#
# COMPACT_ATOMS: atom_id res chain seq x y z
N MET A 1 -54.57 -9.67 10.92
CA MET A 1 -54.19 -11.10 11.02
C MET A 1 -55.14 -11.91 10.19
N PRO A 2 -54.73 -13.02 9.55
CA PRO A 2 -53.38 -13.49 9.18
C PRO A 2 -53.27 -13.79 7.66
N ARG A 3 -52.16 -14.21 7.03
CA ARG A 3 -50.68 -14.10 7.16
C ARG A 3 -50.09 -15.14 6.15
N ILE A 4 -48.83 -14.94 5.74
CA ILE A 4 -47.80 -15.96 5.37
C ILE A 4 -47.79 -16.48 3.90
N VAL A 5 -46.67 -16.67 3.17
CA VAL A 5 -45.26 -16.20 3.19
C VAL A 5 -44.47 -16.93 2.07
N THR A 6 -43.39 -16.28 1.58
CA THR A 6 -42.13 -16.76 0.94
C THR A 6 -41.96 -17.11 -0.55
N LEU A 7 -40.86 -16.51 -1.06
CA LEU A 7 -39.85 -16.95 -2.06
C LEU A 7 -40.05 -16.59 -3.55
N GLY A 8 -39.47 -15.44 -3.93
CA GLY A 8 -39.01 -15.11 -5.28
C GLY A 8 -37.77 -14.21 -5.17
N ALA A 9 -36.87 -14.09 -6.14
CA ALA A 9 -36.63 -14.80 -7.38
C ALA A 9 -35.17 -14.51 -7.78
N PHE A 10 -34.44 -15.54 -8.19
CA PHE A 10 -33.18 -15.42 -8.93
C PHE A 10 -33.48 -14.92 -10.35
N GLY A 11 -32.74 -13.91 -10.83
CA GLY A 11 -32.58 -13.64 -12.26
C GLY A 11 -33.02 -12.25 -12.74
N VAL A 12 -32.09 -11.30 -12.77
CA VAL A 12 -31.91 -10.30 -13.84
C VAL A 12 -30.43 -9.87 -13.86
N TRP A 13 -29.54 -10.66 -14.47
CA TRP A 13 -28.15 -10.26 -14.77
C TRP A 13 -27.67 -10.80 -16.13
N ILE A 14 -28.61 -11.00 -17.06
CA ILE A 14 -28.36 -11.56 -18.42
C ILE A 14 -28.67 -10.54 -19.53
N TRP A 15 -29.10 -9.31 -19.20
CA TRP A 15 -29.41 -8.27 -20.20
C TRP A 15 -28.29 -7.23 -20.41
N GLU A 16 -27.44 -6.96 -19.42
CA GLU A 16 -26.32 -6.02 -19.56
C GLU A 16 -25.10 -6.63 -20.29
N ALA A 17 -24.99 -7.96 -20.31
CA ALA A 17 -23.94 -8.68 -21.03
C ALA A 17 -24.17 -8.73 -22.57
N MET A 18 -25.37 -8.40 -23.06
CA MET A 18 -25.70 -8.45 -24.49
C MET A 18 -25.45 -7.13 -25.25
N MET A 19 -25.27 -5.99 -24.57
CA MET A 19 -25.04 -4.68 -25.23
C MET A 19 -23.56 -4.33 -25.41
N THR A 20 -22.65 -4.99 -24.69
CA THR A 20 -21.20 -4.71 -24.71
C THR A 20 -20.46 -5.43 -25.84
N ALA A 21 -21.15 -6.27 -26.62
CA ALA A 21 -20.58 -7.10 -27.69
C ALA A 21 -20.74 -6.53 -29.12
N MET A 22 -21.31 -5.33 -29.30
CA MET A 22 -21.60 -4.78 -30.65
C MET A 22 -20.86 -3.49 -31.06
N GLN A 23 -19.81 -3.06 -30.35
CA GLN A 23 -19.03 -1.86 -30.73
C GLN A 23 -17.51 -2.07 -30.89
N ARG A 24 -17.07 -3.27 -31.31
CA ARG A 24 -15.68 -3.50 -31.72
C ARG A 24 -15.61 -4.05 -33.15
N SER A 25 -15.49 -3.18 -34.15
CA SER A 25 -14.78 -3.49 -35.40
C SER A 25 -14.49 -2.23 -36.24
N ARG A 26 -13.31 -2.22 -36.88
CA ARG A 26 -12.62 -1.15 -37.67
C ARG A 26 -11.70 -0.27 -36.79
N GLY A 27 -10.39 -0.52 -36.64
CA GLY A 27 -9.35 -0.81 -37.66
C GLY A 27 -9.11 0.43 -38.52
N ALA A 28 -7.92 0.98 -38.78
CA ALA A 28 -6.50 0.78 -38.44
C ALA A 28 -5.71 1.84 -39.28
N ALA A 29 -4.41 2.04 -38.99
CA ALA A 29 -3.39 2.69 -39.87
C ALA A 29 -3.43 4.22 -40.02
N ILE A 30 -2.36 5.04 -40.07
CA ILE A 30 -0.88 4.94 -40.22
C ILE A 30 -0.40 6.45 -40.10
N LEU A 31 0.74 6.91 -39.53
CA LEU A 31 2.14 6.90 -40.03
C LEU A 31 3.06 7.73 -39.08
N VAL A 32 4.32 7.30 -39.03
CA VAL A 32 5.53 7.76 -38.32
C VAL A 32 6.19 9.01 -38.94
N VAL A 33 6.87 9.87 -38.15
CA VAL A 33 8.21 10.46 -38.46
C VAL A 33 9.03 10.76 -37.19
N LEU A 34 10.25 10.21 -37.14
CA LEU A 34 11.39 10.51 -36.25
C LEU A 34 12.07 11.84 -36.60
N ALA A 35 12.69 12.52 -35.62
CA ALA A 35 14.11 12.95 -35.70
C ALA A 35 14.67 13.46 -34.37
N LEU A 36 15.84 12.90 -34.02
CA LEU A 36 16.78 13.28 -32.97
C LEU A 36 17.38 14.68 -33.18
N LEU A 37 17.83 15.32 -32.10
CA LEU A 37 19.15 15.95 -32.05
C LEU A 37 19.70 15.99 -30.61
N LEU A 38 20.97 15.60 -30.52
CA LEU A 38 21.82 15.57 -29.34
C LEU A 38 22.04 16.97 -28.76
N SER A 39 22.11 17.06 -27.43
CA SER A 39 23.05 17.93 -26.74
C SER A 39 23.32 17.36 -25.34
N ALA A 40 24.56 16.92 -25.15
CA ALA A 40 25.11 16.56 -23.86
C ALA A 40 25.17 17.82 -22.99
N CYS A 41 24.32 17.91 -21.98
CA CYS A 41 24.52 18.79 -20.83
C CYS A 41 24.79 17.90 -19.62
N THR A 42 26.05 17.89 -19.21
CA THR A 42 26.49 17.45 -17.89
C THR A 42 25.68 18.19 -16.83
N GLY A 43 24.69 17.52 -16.25
CA GLY A 43 23.96 18.03 -15.10
C GLY A 43 24.91 18.22 -13.92
N PRO A 44 24.81 19.31 -13.14
CA PRO A 44 25.57 19.45 -11.91
C PRO A 44 25.18 18.31 -10.97
N GLY A 45 26.15 17.75 -10.25
CA GLY A 45 25.85 16.81 -9.16
C GLY A 45 24.96 17.45 -8.10
N PRO A 46 24.29 16.66 -7.25
CA PRO A 46 23.40 17.18 -6.22
C PRO A 46 24.14 18.21 -5.37
N ASP A 47 23.67 19.46 -5.40
CA ASP A 47 24.08 20.50 -4.48
C ASP A 47 24.00 19.94 -3.07
N GLN A 48 25.10 20.05 -2.32
CA GLN A 48 25.08 19.66 -0.92
C GLN A 48 24.03 20.52 -0.21
N PRO A 49 23.03 19.93 0.45
CA PRO A 49 22.06 20.72 1.17
C PRO A 49 22.76 21.45 2.32
N SER A 50 22.53 22.75 2.41
CA SER A 50 22.98 23.58 3.52
C SER A 50 22.50 22.99 4.85
N SER A 51 23.40 22.89 5.82
CA SER A 51 23.19 22.45 7.21
C SER A 51 22.38 23.45 8.06
N GLY A 52 21.37 24.09 7.48
CA GLY A 52 20.62 25.18 8.11
C GLY A 52 19.37 24.67 8.82
N SER A 53 19.27 24.94 10.12
CA SER A 53 18.01 24.94 10.88
C SER A 53 17.05 25.97 10.28
N GLY A 54 16.25 25.55 9.31
CA GLY A 54 15.22 26.37 8.69
C GLY A 54 13.88 26.21 9.39
N LYS A 55 13.08 27.28 9.41
CA LYS A 55 11.67 27.23 9.79
C LYS A 55 10.82 27.88 8.71
N ILE A 56 9.62 27.35 8.51
CA ILE A 56 8.62 27.92 7.61
C ILE A 56 7.27 27.94 8.33
N THR A 57 6.51 29.02 8.18
CA THR A 57 5.13 29.07 8.63
C THR A 57 4.24 28.74 7.44
N VAL A 58 3.40 27.72 7.59
CA VAL A 58 2.36 27.37 6.63
C VAL A 58 0.99 27.76 7.19
N THR A 59 0.07 28.15 6.32
CA THR A 59 -1.31 28.44 6.69
C THR A 59 -2.21 27.36 6.14
N TRP A 60 -2.72 26.50 7.02
CA TRP A 60 -3.60 25.39 6.65
C TRP A 60 -5.06 25.85 6.57
N LEU A 61 -5.86 25.08 5.83
CA LEU A 61 -7.29 25.31 5.63
C LEU A 61 -8.09 24.16 6.25
N ALA A 62 -9.12 24.47 7.03
CA ALA A 62 -9.99 23.48 7.66
C ALA A 62 -11.47 23.90 7.57
N VAL A 63 -12.35 23.02 8.02
CA VAL A 63 -13.78 23.29 8.18
C VAL A 63 -14.12 23.25 9.66
N ALA A 64 -14.91 24.21 10.13
CA ALA A 64 -15.44 24.30 11.49
C ALA A 64 -16.96 24.56 11.39
N GLY A 65 -17.75 23.53 11.72
CA GLY A 65 -19.19 23.53 11.44
C GLY A 65 -19.45 23.67 9.94
N ASP A 66 -20.22 24.68 9.56
CA ASP A 66 -20.65 24.91 8.17
C ASP A 66 -19.75 25.94 7.46
N SER A 67 -18.61 26.30 8.06
CA SER A 67 -17.74 27.37 7.60
C SER A 67 -16.28 26.96 7.53
N GLY A 68 -15.53 27.56 6.61
CA GLY A 68 -14.10 27.35 6.53
C GLY A 68 -13.35 28.20 7.55
N THR A 69 -12.23 27.68 8.04
CA THR A 69 -11.30 28.37 8.92
C THR A 69 -9.85 28.18 8.46
N THR A 70 -8.96 29.00 9.01
CA THR A 70 -7.51 28.92 8.76
C THR A 70 -6.77 28.96 10.08
N GLY A 71 -5.62 28.29 10.13
CA GLY A 71 -4.65 28.48 11.21
C GLY A 71 -3.24 28.30 10.69
N THR A 72 -2.27 28.33 11.59
CA THR A 72 -0.86 28.27 11.19
C THR A 72 -0.13 27.14 11.87
N THR A 73 0.84 26.58 11.15
CA THR A 73 1.83 25.66 11.70
C THR A 73 3.21 26.15 11.34
N VAL A 74 4.06 26.36 12.33
CA VAL A 74 5.50 26.56 12.13
C VAL A 74 6.14 25.19 12.03
N ILE A 75 6.72 24.92 10.88
CA ILE A 75 7.41 23.68 10.58
C ILE A 75 8.91 23.96 10.61
N SER A 76 9.68 23.11 11.29
CA SER A 76 11.13 23.16 11.25
C SER A 76 11.75 21.77 11.16
N ARG A 77 12.96 21.73 10.61
CA ARG A 77 13.80 20.54 10.54
C ARG A 77 15.20 20.91 11.02
N LYS A 78 15.80 20.04 11.82
CA LYS A 78 17.23 20.06 12.12
C LYS A 78 17.82 18.66 11.94
N ASP A 79 19.13 18.62 11.73
CA ASP A 79 19.85 17.36 11.74
C ASP A 79 19.83 16.79 13.16
N PRO A 80 19.78 15.46 13.32
CA PRO A 80 19.58 14.85 14.61
C PRO A 80 20.82 15.00 15.49
N ALA A 81 20.63 15.16 16.80
CA ALA A 81 21.74 15.22 17.75
C ALA A 81 22.59 13.93 17.76
N LYS A 82 21.96 12.79 17.46
CA LYS A 82 22.61 11.48 17.30
C LYS A 82 22.29 10.94 15.90
N LYS A 83 23.32 10.53 15.15
CA LYS A 83 23.14 9.89 13.84
C LYS A 83 22.17 8.70 13.94
N GLY A 84 21.24 8.63 12.99
CA GLY A 84 20.18 7.65 12.87
C GLY A 84 18.93 7.95 13.72
N ASP A 85 18.95 9.00 14.55
CA ASP A 85 17.75 9.40 15.29
C ASP A 85 16.73 10.07 14.36
N PHE A 86 15.48 9.64 14.49
CA PHE A 86 14.33 10.19 13.77
C PHE A 86 13.22 10.53 14.75
N ARG A 87 12.85 11.81 14.77
CA ARG A 87 11.89 12.34 15.74
C ARG A 87 10.91 13.29 15.06
N VAL A 88 9.63 13.11 15.37
CA VAL A 88 8.58 14.08 15.09
C VAL A 88 8.12 14.67 16.43
N GLU A 89 8.19 15.99 16.54
CA GLU A 89 7.78 16.76 17.71
C GLU A 89 6.54 17.58 17.39
N PHE A 90 5.56 17.50 18.27
CA PHE A 90 4.35 18.31 18.24
C PHE A 90 4.40 19.36 19.35
N SER A 91 4.04 20.59 19.02
CA SER A 91 3.90 21.68 19.97
C SER A 91 2.55 22.35 19.73
N GLU A 92 1.68 22.30 20.71
CA GLU A 92 0.35 22.89 20.67
C GLU A 92 0.21 23.95 21.77
N ASN A 93 -0.56 25.00 21.50
CA ASN A 93 -0.94 26.02 22.49
C ASN A 93 -2.35 25.81 23.06
N GLU A 94 -3.08 24.83 22.54
CA GLU A 94 -4.41 24.41 22.97
C GLU A 94 -4.37 22.92 23.35
N VAL A 95 -5.06 22.52 24.43
CA VAL A 95 -5.08 21.13 24.89
C VAL A 95 -5.74 20.23 23.84
N GLY A 96 -4.99 19.30 23.24
CA GLY A 96 -5.48 18.50 22.11
C GLY A 96 -5.67 19.33 20.84
N GLY A 97 -4.86 20.37 20.67
CA GLY A 97 -4.84 21.23 19.50
C GLY A 97 -4.37 20.52 18.23
N ILE A 98 -3.60 19.44 18.35
CA ILE A 98 -3.20 18.59 17.21
C ILE A 98 -3.79 17.19 17.39
N GLY A 99 -4.89 16.91 16.69
CA GLY A 99 -5.53 15.60 16.69
C GLY A 99 -4.72 14.52 15.97
N ALA A 100 -5.10 13.25 16.15
CA ALA A 100 -4.31 12.11 15.70
C ALA A 100 -4.17 12.03 14.17
N GLN A 101 -5.15 12.55 13.41
CA GLN A 101 -5.05 12.60 11.95
C GLN A 101 -4.00 13.62 11.49
N SER A 102 -3.96 14.78 12.15
CA SER A 102 -2.92 15.79 11.91
C SER A 102 -1.54 15.24 12.29
N GLN A 103 -1.45 14.47 13.38
CA GLN A 103 -0.19 13.81 13.77
C GLN A 103 0.27 12.79 12.72
N ALA A 104 -0.63 11.94 12.20
CA ALA A 104 -0.30 11.01 11.13
C ALA A 104 0.13 11.73 9.85
N GLY A 105 -0.56 12.81 9.47
CA GLY A 105 -0.17 13.68 8.36
C GLY A 105 1.24 14.27 8.52
N ALA A 106 1.63 14.65 9.74
CA ALA A 106 2.97 15.13 10.04
C ALA A 106 4.05 14.04 9.94
N TRP A 107 3.76 12.81 10.42
CA TRP A 107 4.64 11.66 10.24
C TRP A 107 4.85 11.34 8.76
N ASN A 108 3.78 11.28 7.97
CA ASN A 108 3.87 11.08 6.53
C ASN A 108 4.63 12.21 5.84
N ALA A 109 4.38 13.48 6.22
CA ALA A 109 5.14 14.60 5.66
C ALA A 109 6.64 14.50 5.95
N ALA A 110 7.04 14.09 7.16
CA ALA A 110 8.43 13.88 7.53
C ALA A 110 9.07 12.72 6.74
N ILE A 111 8.36 11.60 6.59
CA ILE A 111 8.83 10.43 5.84
C ILE A 111 8.92 10.74 4.34
N THR A 112 7.83 11.18 3.73
CA THR A 112 7.73 11.48 2.29
C THR A 112 8.73 12.56 1.88
N SER A 113 8.85 13.66 2.63
CA SER A 113 9.84 14.70 2.30
C SER A 113 11.28 14.19 2.38
N THR A 114 11.61 13.32 3.33
CA THR A 114 12.93 12.70 3.48
C THR A 114 13.25 11.79 2.29
N LEU A 115 12.29 10.93 1.91
CA LEU A 115 12.42 9.98 0.81
C LEU A 115 12.59 10.68 -0.55
N LEU A 116 11.72 11.66 -0.85
CA LEU A 116 11.74 12.39 -2.12
C LEU A 116 13.03 13.17 -2.32
N LEU A 117 13.56 13.76 -1.23
CA LEU A 117 14.85 14.47 -1.27
C LEU A 117 16.06 13.52 -1.30
N GLY A 118 15.87 12.21 -1.15
CA GLY A 118 16.97 11.25 -1.05
C GLY A 118 17.90 11.55 0.13
N ARG A 119 17.35 12.11 1.22
CA ARG A 119 18.12 12.44 2.42
C ARG A 119 18.36 11.19 3.28
N PRO A 120 19.36 11.23 4.17
CA PRO A 120 19.47 10.24 5.23
C PRO A 120 18.14 10.06 5.97
N LEU A 121 17.80 8.81 6.29
CA LEU A 121 16.56 8.42 6.96
C LEU A 121 16.61 8.75 8.47
N GLU A 122 16.88 10.02 8.77
CA GLU A 122 17.10 10.58 10.10
C GLU A 122 16.70 12.07 10.12
N GLY A 123 16.51 12.63 11.31
CA GLY A 123 16.19 14.05 11.49
C GLY A 123 15.21 14.33 12.60
N GLU A 124 15.24 15.56 13.10
CA GLU A 124 14.27 16.06 14.08
C GLU A 124 13.35 17.07 13.37
N PHE A 125 12.07 16.72 13.30
CA PHE A 125 11.01 17.45 12.62
C PHE A 125 10.05 17.99 13.66
N ARG A 126 9.75 19.28 13.63
CA ARG A 126 8.91 19.92 14.64
C ARG A 126 7.77 20.69 13.98
N PHE A 127 6.57 20.48 14.52
CA PHE A 127 5.31 21.06 14.07
C PHE A 127 4.70 21.83 15.24
N GLU A 128 4.77 23.16 15.17
CA GLU A 128 4.21 24.04 16.19
C GLU A 128 2.93 24.67 15.64
N THR A 129 1.78 24.23 16.15
CA THR A 129 0.47 24.65 15.64
C THR A 129 -0.20 25.65 16.58
N ASP A 130 -0.74 26.70 15.98
CA ASP A 130 -1.63 27.65 16.64
C ASP A 130 -3.09 27.30 16.32
N GLY A 131 -3.89 27.08 17.37
CA GLY A 131 -5.30 26.70 17.29
C GLY A 131 -5.54 25.18 17.32
N ARG A 132 -6.74 24.77 16.90
CA ARG A 132 -7.13 23.35 16.84
C ARG A 132 -7.22 22.89 15.39
N ILE A 133 -6.45 21.85 15.06
CA ILE A 133 -6.48 21.19 13.76
C ILE A 133 -6.58 19.68 13.95
N ASP A 134 -7.56 19.10 13.29
CA ASP A 134 -7.62 17.65 13.08
C ASP A 134 -8.04 17.39 11.64
N GLY A 135 -7.30 16.52 10.95
CA GLY A 135 -7.53 16.21 9.54
C GLY A 135 -6.24 15.97 8.75
N PRO A 136 -6.22 14.97 7.82
CA PRO A 136 -5.07 14.74 6.96
C PRO A 136 -4.91 15.81 5.86
N SER A 137 -5.86 16.73 5.74
CA SER A 137 -6.01 17.67 4.60
C SER A 137 -4.92 18.74 4.45
N ALA A 138 -3.98 18.83 5.41
CA ALA A 138 -2.80 19.66 5.32
C ALA A 138 -1.53 18.88 4.91
N GLY A 139 -1.61 17.57 4.68
CA GLY A 139 -0.45 16.70 4.45
C GLY A 139 0.44 17.13 3.29
N ALA A 140 -0.15 17.53 2.15
CA ALA A 140 0.63 18.01 1.01
C ALA A 140 1.32 19.36 1.30
N LEU A 141 0.62 20.27 1.98
CA LEU A 141 1.13 21.57 2.39
C LEU A 141 2.32 21.43 3.36
N THR A 142 2.20 20.57 4.37
CA THR A 142 3.26 20.33 5.36
C THR A 142 4.46 19.62 4.73
N THR A 143 4.22 18.67 3.82
CA THR A 143 5.29 18.01 3.05
C THR A 143 6.07 19.01 2.21
N ALA A 144 5.39 19.87 1.44
CA ALA A 144 6.04 20.92 0.66
C ALA A 144 6.82 21.90 1.57
N GLY A 145 6.29 22.19 2.76
CA GLY A 145 6.94 23.04 3.75
C GLY A 145 8.25 22.45 4.26
N LEU A 146 8.26 21.15 4.59
CA LEU A 146 9.48 20.44 4.98
C LEU A 146 10.52 20.39 3.85
N ILE A 147 10.07 20.16 2.61
CA ILE A 147 10.95 20.21 1.43
C ILE A 147 11.54 21.61 1.26
N ALA A 148 10.76 22.67 1.47
CA ALA A 148 11.22 24.05 1.40
C ALA A 148 12.24 24.37 2.51
N VAL A 149 11.95 24.00 3.75
CA VAL A 149 12.89 24.13 4.89
C VAL A 149 14.21 23.43 4.58
N ALA A 150 14.15 22.19 4.10
CA ALA A 150 15.30 21.39 3.75
C ALA A 150 16.16 22.08 2.66
N ARG A 151 15.54 22.73 1.68
CA ARG A 151 16.22 23.41 0.56
C ARG A 151 16.54 24.89 0.82
N GLY A 152 16.21 25.43 2.00
CA GLY A 152 16.37 26.85 2.30
C GLY A 152 15.45 27.76 1.47
N GLU A 153 14.34 27.23 0.99
CA GLU A 153 13.38 27.90 0.13
C GLU A 153 12.18 28.43 0.94
N LYS A 154 11.40 29.35 0.33
CA LYS A 154 10.24 29.98 0.98
C LYS A 154 9.00 29.82 0.12
N PHE A 155 7.85 29.74 0.77
CA PHE A 155 6.56 29.82 0.09
C PHE A 155 6.27 31.25 -0.35
N LYS A 156 5.56 31.37 -1.47
CA LYS A 156 4.93 32.60 -1.92
C LYS A 156 3.80 32.95 -0.95
N LYS A 157 3.81 34.18 -0.44
CA LYS A 157 2.90 34.63 0.64
C LYS A 157 1.40 34.54 0.30
N HIS A 158 1.05 34.57 -0.98
CA HIS A 158 -0.35 34.64 -1.43
C HIS A 158 -0.90 33.31 -1.96
N ILE A 159 -0.16 32.21 -1.77
CA ILE A 159 -0.56 30.88 -2.21
C ILE A 159 -0.64 29.95 -0.99
N THR A 160 -1.76 29.22 -0.88
CA THR A 160 -1.92 28.10 0.07
C THR A 160 -2.53 26.89 -0.66
N MET A 161 -2.70 25.78 0.04
CA MET A 161 -3.32 24.58 -0.53
C MET A 161 -4.04 23.73 0.52
N THR A 162 -4.86 22.81 0.03
CA THR A 162 -5.40 21.67 0.79
C THR A 162 -5.23 20.39 -0.02
N GLY A 163 -5.04 19.26 0.66
CA GLY A 163 -4.81 17.95 0.06
C GLY A 163 -4.11 17.00 1.03
N THR A 164 -4.50 15.73 1.04
CA THR A 164 -3.74 14.68 1.73
C THR A 164 -2.44 14.39 0.97
N ILE A 165 -1.56 13.57 1.55
CA ILE A 165 -0.30 13.19 0.91
C ILE A 165 -0.05 11.70 1.07
N ASN A 166 0.31 11.07 -0.03
CA ASN A 166 0.63 9.65 -0.11
C ASN A 166 2.15 9.44 0.00
N ALA A 167 2.60 8.19 0.19
CA ALA A 167 4.00 7.83 0.39
C ALA A 167 4.91 8.20 -0.80
N THR A 168 4.35 8.25 -2.01
CA THR A 168 5.02 8.64 -3.27
C THR A 168 4.88 10.12 -3.61
N GLY A 169 4.09 10.86 -2.83
CA GLY A 169 3.89 12.30 -3.04
C GLY A 169 2.67 12.66 -3.89
N THR A 170 1.78 11.72 -4.22
CA THR A 170 0.46 12.02 -4.80
C THR A 170 -0.36 12.86 -3.82
N VAL A 171 -1.05 13.88 -4.32
CA VAL A 171 -1.96 14.72 -3.53
C VAL A 171 -3.35 14.08 -3.56
N GLY A 172 -3.81 13.61 -2.41
CA GLY A 172 -5.11 12.96 -2.29
C GLY A 172 -6.26 13.91 -1.95
N PRO A 173 -7.51 13.45 -2.15
CA PRO A 173 -8.70 14.28 -2.05
C PRO A 173 -9.06 14.66 -0.61
N VAL A 174 -9.85 15.72 -0.49
CA VAL A 174 -10.31 16.27 0.80
C VAL A 174 -11.74 16.78 0.71
N GLY A 175 -12.44 16.82 1.85
CA GLY A 175 -13.77 17.44 1.96
C GLY A 175 -13.71 18.96 2.17
N GLY A 176 -14.86 19.61 1.94
CA GLY A 176 -15.12 21.01 2.30
C GLY A 176 -14.28 22.05 1.54
N ILE A 177 -13.96 21.78 0.28
CA ILE A 177 -13.12 22.66 -0.53
C ILE A 177 -13.78 24.04 -0.75
N PRO A 178 -15.09 24.17 -1.05
CA PRO A 178 -15.72 25.48 -1.21
C PRO A 178 -15.52 26.38 0.03
N GLU A 179 -15.77 25.84 1.21
CA GLU A 179 -15.63 26.54 2.49
C GLU A 179 -14.17 26.93 2.75
N LYS A 180 -13.22 26.02 2.46
CA LYS A 180 -11.78 26.28 2.57
C LYS A 180 -11.31 27.38 1.62
N VAL A 181 -11.80 27.42 0.38
CA VAL A 181 -11.47 28.48 -0.59
C VAL A 181 -11.99 29.83 -0.10
N GLN A 182 -13.21 29.90 0.42
CA GLN A 182 -13.76 31.12 1.03
C GLN A 182 -12.92 31.58 2.23
N ALA A 183 -12.47 30.65 3.08
CA ALA A 183 -11.61 30.98 4.23
C ALA A 183 -10.24 31.49 3.78
N ALA A 184 -9.64 30.87 2.77
CA ALA A 184 -8.38 31.32 2.19
C ALA A 184 -8.50 32.73 1.60
N ALA A 185 -9.59 33.03 0.88
CA ALA A 185 -9.87 34.35 0.35
C ALA A 185 -9.97 35.41 1.47
N LYS A 186 -10.72 35.11 2.54
CA LYS A 186 -10.83 35.97 3.73
C LYS A 186 -9.48 36.20 4.43
N ALA A 187 -8.60 35.19 4.42
CA ALA A 187 -7.24 35.27 4.94
C ALA A 187 -6.25 35.97 3.98
N GLY A 188 -6.70 36.43 2.81
CA GLY A 188 -5.89 37.21 1.86
C GLY A 188 -5.07 36.37 0.86
N PHE A 189 -5.38 35.08 0.70
CA PHE A 189 -4.76 34.23 -0.33
C PHE A 189 -5.43 34.47 -1.69
N THR A 190 -4.61 34.84 -2.68
CA THR A 190 -5.06 35.06 -4.06
C THR A 190 -5.03 33.78 -4.88
N THR A 191 -4.40 32.72 -4.38
CA THR A 191 -4.35 31.42 -5.05
C THR A 191 -4.48 30.28 -4.04
N VAL A 192 -5.32 29.30 -4.35
CA VAL A 192 -5.51 28.07 -3.56
C VAL A 192 -5.28 26.87 -4.47
N LEU A 193 -4.38 25.98 -4.07
CA LEU A 193 -4.22 24.70 -4.75
C LEU A 193 -5.14 23.66 -4.11
N ILE A 194 -5.80 22.85 -4.95
CA ILE A 194 -6.72 21.79 -4.53
C ILE A 194 -6.33 20.46 -5.20
N PRO A 195 -6.77 19.31 -4.67
CA PRO A 195 -6.45 18.03 -5.28
C PRO A 195 -7.04 17.89 -6.69
N LEU A 196 -6.33 17.16 -7.56
CA LEU A 196 -6.77 16.84 -8.91
C LEU A 196 -8.12 16.11 -8.93
N GLY A 197 -9.02 16.50 -9.82
CA GLY A 197 -10.32 15.86 -9.99
C GLY A 197 -11.38 16.36 -9.01
N GLN A 198 -11.09 17.38 -8.20
CA GLN A 198 -12.02 17.96 -7.22
C GLN A 198 -12.53 19.37 -7.58
N ARG A 199 -12.38 19.78 -8.84
CA ARG A 199 -12.98 21.04 -9.34
C ARG A 199 -14.49 21.13 -9.06
N VAL A 200 -15.23 20.04 -9.22
CA VAL A 200 -16.67 19.97 -8.91
C VAL A 200 -16.85 19.08 -7.69
N THR A 201 -17.36 19.65 -6.60
CA THR A 201 -17.54 18.94 -5.31
C THR A 201 -18.80 19.44 -4.62
N THR A 202 -19.20 18.74 -3.57
CA THR A 202 -20.34 19.11 -2.73
C THR A 202 -19.93 20.06 -1.61
N ASN A 203 -20.74 21.08 -1.34
CA ASN A 203 -20.62 21.94 -0.15
C ASN A 203 -21.29 21.30 1.09
N HIS A 204 -21.21 21.95 2.25
CA HIS A 204 -21.87 21.45 3.47
C HIS A 204 -23.39 21.25 3.33
N ALA A 205 -24.04 22.06 2.49
CA ALA A 205 -25.48 21.98 2.23
C ALA A 205 -25.89 20.85 1.26
N GLY A 206 -24.94 20.06 0.76
CA GLY A 206 -25.23 19.00 -0.21
C GLY A 206 -25.32 19.47 -1.66
N GLU A 207 -24.96 20.72 -1.95
CA GLU A 207 -25.06 21.32 -3.28
C GLU A 207 -23.77 21.13 -4.07
N SER A 208 -23.90 20.86 -5.37
CA SER A 208 -22.75 20.76 -6.29
C SER A 208 -22.19 22.15 -6.61
N VAL A 209 -20.89 22.34 -6.37
CA VAL A 209 -20.17 23.60 -6.56
C VAL A 209 -18.97 23.41 -7.51
N ASP A 210 -18.85 24.26 -8.52
CA ASP A 210 -17.61 24.44 -9.29
C ASP A 210 -16.69 25.37 -8.49
N VAL A 211 -15.69 24.79 -7.83
CA VAL A 211 -14.78 25.47 -6.91
C VAL A 211 -13.97 26.56 -7.62
N VAL A 212 -13.69 26.40 -8.93
CA VAL A 212 -12.98 27.42 -9.70
C VAL A 212 -13.82 28.70 -9.82
N LYS A 213 -15.12 28.55 -10.13
CA LYS A 213 -16.05 29.69 -10.18
C LYS A 213 -16.27 30.31 -8.81
N GLU A 214 -16.31 29.48 -7.77
CA GLU A 214 -16.41 29.96 -6.39
C GLU A 214 -15.18 30.78 -6.00
N GLY A 215 -13.98 30.33 -6.39
CA GLY A 215 -12.74 31.09 -6.27
C GLY A 215 -12.82 32.45 -6.96
N GLU A 216 -13.24 32.48 -8.23
CA GLU A 216 -13.42 33.73 -8.99
C GLU A 216 -14.37 34.71 -8.28
N ARG A 217 -15.48 34.19 -7.73
CA ARG A 217 -16.47 34.97 -6.98
C ARG A 217 -15.87 35.64 -5.73
N VAL A 218 -14.94 34.97 -5.05
CA VAL A 218 -14.30 35.49 -3.82
C VAL A 218 -12.93 36.14 -4.08
N GLY A 219 -12.51 36.26 -5.33
CA GLY A 219 -11.25 36.92 -5.70
C GLY A 219 -9.99 36.04 -5.54
N THR A 220 -10.14 34.72 -5.62
CA THR A 220 -9.06 33.73 -5.46
C THR A 220 -8.98 32.80 -6.66
N THR A 221 -7.79 32.64 -7.24
CA THR A 221 -7.55 31.62 -8.29
C THR A 221 -7.46 30.23 -7.68
N VAL A 222 -8.17 29.25 -8.24
CA VAL A 222 -8.11 27.86 -7.79
C VAL A 222 -7.40 27.02 -8.85
N ILE A 223 -6.42 26.20 -8.43
CA ILE A 223 -5.60 25.37 -9.33
C ILE A 223 -5.59 23.94 -8.81
N GLU A 224 -5.92 22.97 -9.67
CA GLU A 224 -5.78 21.54 -9.36
C GLU A 224 -4.32 21.11 -9.46
N VAL A 225 -3.87 20.30 -8.49
CA VAL A 225 -2.54 19.67 -8.48
C VAL A 225 -2.67 18.17 -8.17
N GLY A 226 -1.96 17.35 -8.93
CA GLY A 226 -1.98 15.88 -8.78
C GLY A 226 -0.92 15.35 -7.81
N ASP A 227 0.17 16.09 -7.62
CA ASP A 227 1.29 15.64 -6.80
C ASP A 227 2.08 16.79 -6.15
N ILE A 228 3.01 16.39 -5.30
CA ILE A 228 3.90 17.27 -4.55
C ILE A 228 4.87 18.04 -5.45
N TYR A 229 5.21 17.55 -6.64
CA TYR A 229 6.11 18.24 -7.57
C TYR A 229 5.41 19.47 -8.15
N GLU A 230 4.16 19.32 -8.55
CA GLU A 230 3.29 20.41 -9.01
C GLU A 230 3.00 21.39 -7.88
N ALA A 231 2.58 20.89 -6.71
CA ALA A 231 2.25 21.70 -5.54
C ALA A 231 3.46 22.52 -5.07
N TYR A 232 4.64 21.88 -4.94
CA TYR A 232 5.87 22.55 -4.53
C TYR A 232 6.28 23.65 -5.51
N SER A 233 6.18 23.37 -6.82
CA SER A 233 6.48 24.34 -7.88
C SER A 233 5.56 25.56 -7.82
N ALA A 234 4.27 25.33 -7.61
CA ALA A 234 3.31 26.42 -7.44
C ALA A 234 3.65 27.26 -6.20
N LEU A 235 3.82 26.61 -5.04
CA LEU A 235 4.06 27.25 -3.73
C LEU A 235 5.38 28.03 -3.67
N THR A 236 6.46 27.56 -4.30
CA THR A 236 7.81 28.14 -4.16
C THR A 236 8.29 28.88 -5.42
N GLY A 237 7.77 28.51 -6.60
CA GLY A 237 8.35 28.90 -7.88
C GLY A 237 9.63 28.15 -8.25
N LYS A 238 9.98 27.08 -7.51
CA LYS A 238 11.16 26.23 -7.72
C LYS A 238 10.73 24.82 -8.08
N LYS A 239 11.56 24.11 -8.84
CA LYS A 239 11.24 22.74 -9.26
C LYS A 239 11.97 21.73 -8.39
N LEU A 240 11.26 20.65 -8.05
CA LEU A 240 11.87 19.39 -7.63
C LEU A 240 12.35 18.63 -8.87
N GLU A 241 13.31 17.73 -8.68
CA GLU A 241 13.73 16.82 -9.74
C GLU A 241 12.55 15.90 -10.06
N VAL A 242 11.87 16.16 -11.16
CA VAL A 242 10.77 15.31 -11.63
C VAL A 242 11.37 14.01 -12.15
N PRO A 243 10.78 12.84 -11.84
CA PRO A 243 11.17 11.60 -12.47
C PRO A 243 11.24 11.74 -14.00
N GLY A 244 12.30 11.21 -14.61
CA GLY A 244 12.54 11.29 -16.04
C GLY A 244 11.59 10.43 -16.86
N VAL A 245 11.63 10.58 -18.19
CA VAL A 245 10.95 9.67 -19.12
C VAL A 245 11.65 8.31 -19.04
N ALA A 246 11.05 7.40 -18.29
CA ALA A 246 11.64 6.12 -17.90
C ALA A 246 12.06 5.23 -19.08
N ARG A 247 13.21 4.56 -18.93
CA ARG A 247 13.47 3.28 -19.62
C ARG A 247 12.66 2.21 -18.91
N ASP A 248 11.94 1.40 -19.67
CA ASP A 248 11.17 0.25 -19.17
C ASP A 248 12.12 -0.79 -18.53
N PRO A 249 12.17 -0.93 -17.19
CA PRO A 249 13.11 -1.80 -16.52
C PRO A 249 12.80 -3.28 -16.80
N ARG A 250 13.81 -4.03 -17.25
CA ARG A 250 13.77 -5.50 -17.43
C ARG A 250 14.86 -6.17 -16.62
N LEU A 251 14.71 -7.44 -16.27
CA LEU A 251 15.77 -8.19 -15.58
C LEU A 251 17.07 -8.21 -16.38
N ALA A 252 18.21 -8.13 -15.69
CA ALA A 252 19.49 -8.52 -16.25
C ALA A 252 19.52 -10.02 -16.58
N ALA A 253 20.28 -10.42 -17.60
CA ALA A 253 20.36 -11.82 -18.07
C ALA A 253 20.68 -12.82 -16.94
N THR A 254 21.63 -12.49 -16.05
CA THR A 254 22.00 -13.35 -14.92
C THR A 254 20.87 -13.53 -13.90
N SER A 255 20.02 -12.52 -13.73
CA SER A 255 18.86 -12.60 -12.83
C SER A 255 17.69 -13.31 -13.51
N TYR A 256 17.53 -13.15 -14.83
CA TYR A 256 16.57 -13.91 -15.62
C TYR A 256 16.78 -15.43 -15.45
N ASP A 257 18.02 -15.91 -15.56
CA ASP A 257 18.36 -17.33 -15.42
C ASP A 257 18.04 -17.92 -14.04
N LYS A 258 18.04 -17.09 -12.99
CA LYS A 258 17.62 -17.48 -11.63
C LYS A 258 16.10 -17.52 -11.48
N VAL A 259 15.39 -16.55 -12.07
CA VAL A 259 13.95 -16.37 -11.88
C VAL A 259 13.14 -17.37 -12.72
N LYS A 260 13.62 -17.74 -13.90
CA LYS A 260 12.90 -18.65 -14.80
C LYS A 260 12.57 -20.01 -14.15
N PRO A 261 13.54 -20.75 -13.56
CA PRO A 261 13.24 -22.02 -12.91
C PRO A 261 12.20 -21.90 -11.79
N GLN A 262 12.21 -20.81 -11.02
CA GLN A 262 11.24 -20.56 -9.96
C GLN A 262 9.84 -20.29 -10.51
N THR A 263 9.75 -19.64 -11.67
CA THR A 263 8.48 -19.45 -12.38
C THR A 263 7.91 -20.78 -12.86
N ASP A 264 8.76 -21.61 -13.47
CA ASP A 264 8.35 -22.94 -13.95
C ASP A 264 7.88 -23.82 -12.79
N ALA A 265 8.59 -23.77 -11.65
CA ALA A 265 8.20 -24.47 -10.43
C ALA A 265 6.86 -23.97 -9.87
N ALA A 266 6.62 -22.66 -9.85
CA ALA A 266 5.34 -22.09 -9.42
C ALA A 266 4.18 -22.50 -10.34
N LEU A 267 4.36 -22.47 -11.65
CA LEU A 267 3.34 -22.95 -12.61
C LEU A 267 3.06 -24.45 -12.44
N ALA A 268 4.09 -25.26 -12.19
CA ALA A 268 3.90 -26.68 -11.91
C ALA A 268 3.12 -26.93 -10.62
N ARG A 269 3.38 -26.15 -9.56
CA ARG A 269 2.60 -26.17 -8.31
C ARG A 269 1.14 -25.80 -8.55
N TYR A 270 0.89 -24.75 -9.33
CA TYR A 270 -0.46 -24.36 -9.75
C TYR A 270 -1.18 -25.50 -10.48
N ASP A 271 -0.55 -26.08 -11.51
CA ASP A 271 -1.16 -27.16 -12.30
C ASP A 271 -1.45 -28.40 -11.42
N ALA A 272 -0.56 -28.72 -10.47
CA ALA A 272 -0.77 -29.81 -9.51
C ALA A 272 -1.92 -29.54 -8.53
N ALA A 273 -2.04 -28.31 -8.02
CA ALA A 273 -3.13 -27.92 -7.14
C ALA A 273 -4.49 -27.98 -7.87
N VAL A 274 -4.57 -27.44 -9.10
CA VAL A 274 -5.79 -27.54 -9.92
C VAL A 274 -6.18 -29.00 -10.18
N ALA A 275 -5.21 -29.87 -10.48
CA ALA A 275 -5.47 -31.29 -10.65
C ALA A 275 -5.94 -31.96 -9.34
N GLY A 276 -5.45 -31.52 -8.18
CA GLY A 276 -5.96 -31.92 -6.86
C GLY A 276 -7.40 -31.50 -6.65
N PHE A 277 -7.71 -30.23 -6.90
CA PHE A 277 -9.07 -29.67 -6.78
C PHE A 277 -10.08 -30.43 -7.66
N GLN A 278 -9.71 -30.75 -8.90
CA GLN A 278 -10.57 -31.49 -9.83
C GLN A 278 -10.90 -32.93 -9.38
N ARG A 279 -10.12 -33.50 -8.44
CA ARG A 279 -10.40 -34.82 -7.85
C ARG A 279 -11.35 -34.77 -6.67
N LEU A 280 -11.64 -33.58 -6.13
CA LEU A 280 -12.60 -33.41 -5.05
C LEU A 280 -14.03 -33.68 -5.57
N PRO A 281 -14.98 -34.07 -4.71
CA PRO A 281 -16.38 -34.20 -5.09
C PRO A 281 -16.93 -32.91 -5.72
N SER A 282 -17.86 -33.02 -6.67
CA SER A 282 -18.46 -31.89 -7.38
C SER A 282 -19.12 -30.87 -6.44
N GLU A 283 -19.66 -31.35 -5.33
CA GLU A 283 -20.30 -30.56 -4.28
C GLU A 283 -19.29 -29.66 -3.57
N VAL A 284 -18.07 -30.18 -3.32
CA VAL A 284 -16.95 -29.41 -2.75
C VAL A 284 -16.43 -28.40 -3.76
N GLN A 285 -16.29 -28.80 -5.03
CA GLN A 285 -15.87 -27.89 -6.10
C GLN A 285 -16.86 -26.73 -6.24
N GLY A 286 -18.16 -27.02 -6.12
CA GLY A 286 -19.27 -26.06 -6.18
C GLY A 286 -19.13 -24.87 -5.23
N ILE A 287 -18.52 -25.09 -4.05
CA ILE A 287 -18.26 -24.03 -3.04
C ILE A 287 -17.42 -22.90 -3.64
N PHE A 288 -16.45 -23.23 -4.51
CA PHE A 288 -15.49 -22.27 -5.05
C PHE A 288 -15.79 -21.85 -6.49
N THR A 289 -16.44 -22.69 -7.29
CA THR A 289 -16.81 -22.31 -8.66
C THR A 289 -17.90 -21.25 -8.65
N GLY A 290 -18.80 -21.27 -7.65
CA GLY A 290 -19.86 -20.26 -7.50
C GLY A 290 -19.39 -18.87 -7.08
N THR A 291 -18.16 -18.73 -6.58
CA THR A 291 -17.62 -17.45 -6.09
C THR A 291 -16.80 -16.69 -7.13
N GLY A 292 -16.52 -17.30 -8.29
CA GLY A 292 -15.60 -16.76 -9.29
C GLY A 292 -14.11 -16.83 -8.90
N LEU A 293 -13.78 -17.33 -7.71
CA LEU A 293 -12.41 -17.39 -7.22
C LEU A 293 -11.54 -18.31 -8.08
N SER A 294 -12.07 -19.45 -8.54
CA SER A 294 -11.33 -20.38 -9.40
C SER A 294 -10.95 -19.74 -10.75
N ASP A 295 -11.87 -18.98 -11.35
CA ASP A 295 -11.62 -18.27 -12.61
C ASP A 295 -10.61 -17.13 -12.42
N PHE A 296 -10.72 -16.41 -11.31
CA PHE A 296 -9.76 -15.37 -10.93
C PHE A 296 -8.32 -15.93 -10.83
N VAL A 297 -8.14 -17.06 -10.13
CA VAL A 297 -6.83 -17.71 -9.99
C VAL A 297 -6.32 -18.23 -11.34
N ALA A 298 -7.19 -18.80 -12.17
CA ALA A 298 -6.82 -19.23 -13.52
C ALA A 298 -6.37 -18.05 -14.42
N ALA A 299 -7.01 -16.88 -14.29
CA ALA A 299 -6.61 -15.68 -15.01
C ALA A 299 -5.18 -15.21 -14.63
N TYR A 300 -4.79 -15.33 -13.36
CA TYR A 300 -3.43 -15.03 -12.91
C TYR A 300 -2.40 -15.99 -13.51
N ALA A 301 -2.67 -17.30 -13.52
CA ALA A 301 -1.80 -18.28 -14.16
C ALA A 301 -1.67 -18.05 -15.67
N ALA A 302 -2.77 -17.68 -16.34
CA ALA A 302 -2.76 -17.36 -17.77
C ALA A 302 -1.92 -16.11 -18.07
N LYS A 303 -2.06 -15.04 -17.28
CA LYS A 303 -1.23 -13.83 -17.37
C LYS A 303 0.24 -14.14 -17.10
N ALA A 304 0.55 -15.00 -16.12
CA ALA A 304 1.93 -15.43 -15.84
C ALA A 304 2.57 -16.15 -17.05
N LYS A 305 1.84 -17.09 -17.67
CA LYS A 305 2.28 -17.78 -18.90
C LYS A 305 2.49 -16.80 -20.05
N ASP A 306 1.69 -15.74 -20.13
CA ASP A 306 1.82 -14.71 -21.15
C ASP A 306 3.06 -13.83 -20.96
N LEU A 307 3.28 -13.34 -19.74
CA LEU A 307 4.51 -12.61 -19.38
C LEU A 307 5.76 -13.43 -19.66
N GLN A 308 5.73 -14.72 -19.34
CA GLN A 308 6.85 -15.62 -19.63
C GLN A 308 7.17 -15.67 -21.14
N ARG A 309 6.14 -15.74 -22.00
CA ARG A 309 6.31 -15.68 -23.47
C ARG A 309 6.85 -14.34 -23.96
N GLN A 310 6.50 -13.25 -23.28
CA GLN A 310 7.01 -11.90 -23.58
C GLN A 310 8.43 -11.64 -23.04
N GLY A 311 9.03 -12.60 -22.32
CA GLY A 311 10.34 -12.45 -21.68
C GLY A 311 10.31 -11.65 -20.36
N LEU A 312 9.12 -11.39 -19.81
CA LEU A 312 8.90 -10.60 -18.59
C LEU A 312 8.90 -11.52 -17.38
N GLN A 313 10.07 -12.12 -17.13
CA GLN A 313 10.19 -13.28 -16.25
C GLN A 313 9.96 -12.94 -14.77
N ALA A 314 10.28 -11.71 -14.34
CA ALA A 314 10.08 -11.28 -12.96
C ALA A 314 8.59 -11.16 -12.63
N GLY A 315 7.83 -10.52 -13.53
CA GLY A 315 6.39 -10.46 -13.41
C GLY A 315 5.72 -11.83 -13.57
N ALA A 316 6.23 -12.67 -14.49
CA ALA A 316 5.72 -14.04 -14.68
C ALA A 316 5.88 -14.87 -13.40
N TYR A 317 7.05 -14.80 -12.76
CA TYR A 317 7.31 -15.45 -11.47
C TYR A 317 6.30 -15.01 -10.41
N ASN A 318 6.12 -13.70 -10.23
CA ASN A 318 5.25 -13.18 -9.19
C ASN A 318 3.79 -13.62 -9.39
N LEU A 319 3.24 -13.51 -10.61
CA LEU A 319 1.88 -13.96 -10.91
C LEU A 319 1.72 -15.48 -10.81
N ALA A 320 2.72 -16.26 -11.24
CA ALA A 320 2.71 -17.71 -11.11
C ALA A 320 2.69 -18.15 -9.64
N SER A 321 3.50 -17.52 -8.79
CA SER A 321 3.55 -17.79 -7.34
C SER A 321 2.21 -17.45 -6.66
N GLN A 322 1.59 -16.32 -7.02
CA GLN A 322 0.27 -15.96 -6.52
C GLN A 322 -0.82 -16.93 -6.97
N ALA A 323 -0.80 -17.37 -8.24
CA ALA A 323 -1.76 -18.34 -8.75
C ALA A 323 -1.60 -19.71 -8.07
N ALA A 324 -0.35 -20.16 -7.89
CA ALA A 324 -0.05 -21.40 -7.18
C ALA A 324 -0.53 -21.33 -5.72
N ALA A 325 -0.21 -20.26 -5.00
CA ALA A 325 -0.58 -20.12 -3.60
C ALA A 325 -2.10 -20.13 -3.38
N GLN A 326 -2.85 -19.43 -4.24
CA GLN A 326 -4.31 -19.42 -4.15
C GLN A 326 -4.93 -20.77 -4.57
N ALA A 327 -4.43 -21.41 -5.63
CA ALA A 327 -4.92 -22.73 -6.04
C ALA A 327 -4.67 -23.80 -4.98
N GLU A 328 -3.49 -23.79 -4.35
CA GLU A 328 -3.15 -24.66 -3.22
C GLU A 328 -4.08 -24.42 -2.03
N ALA A 329 -4.35 -23.16 -1.68
CA ALA A 329 -5.23 -22.81 -0.57
C ALA A 329 -6.68 -23.27 -0.83
N ILE A 330 -7.20 -23.08 -2.05
CA ILE A 330 -8.53 -23.55 -2.46
C ILE A 330 -8.63 -25.07 -2.36
N THR A 331 -7.63 -25.77 -2.92
CA THR A 331 -7.57 -27.23 -2.91
C THR A 331 -7.54 -27.78 -1.49
N ALA A 332 -6.63 -27.26 -0.66
CA ALA A 332 -6.48 -27.66 0.74
C ALA A 332 -7.71 -27.33 1.59
N THR A 333 -8.43 -26.24 1.27
CA THR A 333 -9.71 -25.92 1.93
C THR A 333 -10.79 -26.92 1.56
N GLY A 334 -10.88 -27.32 0.29
CA GLY A 334 -11.80 -28.36 -0.14
C GLY A 334 -11.52 -29.73 0.48
N GLU A 335 -10.23 -30.11 0.56
CA GLU A 335 -9.80 -31.33 1.26
C GLU A 335 -10.19 -31.30 2.75
N LEU A 336 -10.02 -30.15 3.41
CA LEU A 336 -10.39 -29.95 4.81
C LEU A 336 -11.90 -30.06 5.05
N ALA A 337 -12.72 -29.76 4.05
CA ALA A 337 -14.18 -29.86 4.14
C ALA A 337 -14.71 -31.30 4.00
N MET A 338 -13.90 -32.26 3.54
CA MET A 338 -14.32 -33.65 3.29
C MET A 338 -14.99 -34.38 4.46
N PRO A 339 -14.60 -34.17 5.74
CA PRO A 339 -15.31 -34.75 6.87
C PRO A 339 -16.80 -34.37 6.92
N LEU A 340 -17.19 -33.17 6.47
CA LEU A 340 -18.59 -32.75 6.43
C LEU A 340 -19.41 -33.59 5.44
N PHE A 341 -18.82 -33.96 4.31
CA PHE A 341 -19.48 -34.74 3.28
C PHE A 341 -19.54 -36.23 3.62
N THR A 342 -18.56 -36.73 4.37
CA THR A 342 -18.46 -38.16 4.73
C THR A 342 -19.13 -38.50 6.06
N GLN A 343 -19.22 -37.55 6.99
CA GLN A 343 -19.71 -37.77 8.36
C GLN A 343 -20.92 -36.89 8.73
N GLY A 344 -21.32 -35.93 7.88
CA GLY A 344 -22.35 -34.95 8.19
C GLY A 344 -21.89 -33.93 9.23
N LEU A 345 -22.83 -33.40 10.04
CA LEU A 345 -22.53 -32.43 11.09
C LEU A 345 -21.47 -32.89 12.11
N PRO A 346 -21.37 -34.17 12.52
CA PRO A 346 -20.24 -34.66 13.33
C PRO A 346 -18.86 -34.39 12.72
N GLY A 347 -18.75 -34.32 11.39
CA GLY A 347 -17.52 -33.97 10.69
C GLY A 347 -17.05 -32.53 10.94
N LEU A 348 -17.92 -31.66 11.46
CA LEU A 348 -17.59 -30.27 11.74
C LEU A 348 -16.57 -30.13 12.88
N ASP A 349 -16.63 -31.00 13.89
CA ASP A 349 -15.63 -31.02 14.97
C ASP A 349 -14.25 -31.45 14.45
N VAL A 350 -14.22 -32.38 13.48
CA VAL A 350 -13.00 -32.80 12.79
C VAL A 350 -12.42 -31.64 11.99
N LEU A 351 -13.27 -30.96 11.21
CA LEU A 351 -12.88 -29.78 10.43
C LEU A 351 -12.29 -28.70 11.35
N PHE A 352 -13.00 -28.31 12.42
CA PHE A 352 -12.49 -27.31 13.36
C PHE A 352 -11.15 -27.72 13.96
N SER A 353 -11.01 -28.98 14.38
CA SER A 353 -9.77 -29.46 14.98
C SER A 353 -8.60 -29.42 13.99
N GLN A 354 -8.82 -29.81 12.73
CA GLN A 354 -7.80 -29.76 11.68
C GLN A 354 -7.52 -28.35 11.13
N ALA A 355 -8.49 -27.45 11.23
CA ALA A 355 -8.34 -26.04 10.83
C ALA A 355 -7.58 -25.22 11.88
N LEU A 356 -7.74 -25.59 13.16
CA LEU A 356 -7.07 -24.96 14.31
C LEU A 356 -5.72 -25.60 14.66
N ASP A 357 -5.35 -26.70 14.02
CA ASP A 357 -4.01 -27.28 14.16
C ASP A 357 -2.99 -26.43 13.40
N THR A 358 -2.31 -25.56 14.13
CA THR A 358 -1.26 -24.66 13.62
C THR A 358 0.14 -25.23 13.73
N SER A 359 0.31 -26.45 14.27
CA SER A 359 1.63 -27.00 14.61
C SER A 359 2.58 -27.10 13.41
N ILE A 360 2.10 -27.61 12.28
CA ILE A 360 2.90 -27.72 11.04
C ILE A 360 3.19 -26.34 10.44
N PRO A 361 2.21 -25.46 10.17
CA PRO A 361 2.48 -24.11 9.69
C PRO A 361 3.45 -23.32 10.57
N GLU A 362 3.34 -23.42 11.90
CA GLU A 362 4.26 -22.77 12.84
C GLU A 362 5.67 -23.35 12.74
N GLN A 363 5.80 -24.68 12.66
CA GLN A 363 7.10 -25.33 12.46
C GLN A 363 7.79 -24.86 11.17
N GLU A 364 7.04 -24.81 10.05
CA GLU A 364 7.56 -24.33 8.77
C GLU A 364 7.96 -22.86 8.84
N PHE A 365 7.13 -22.03 9.50
CA PHE A 365 7.42 -20.61 9.73
C PHE A 365 8.71 -20.39 10.50
N PHE A 366 8.89 -21.06 11.64
CA PHE A 366 10.10 -20.93 12.45
C PHE A 366 11.34 -21.50 11.74
N ALA A 367 11.20 -22.59 10.99
CA ALA A 367 12.27 -23.10 10.14
C ALA A 367 12.69 -22.09 9.07
N PHE A 368 11.74 -21.36 8.48
CA PHE A 368 12.06 -20.27 7.56
C PHE A 368 12.76 -19.11 8.26
N LEU A 369 12.31 -18.71 9.46
CA LEU A 369 13.02 -17.69 10.24
C LEU A 369 14.46 -18.12 10.60
N ASP A 370 14.71 -19.39 10.90
CA ASP A 370 16.05 -19.94 11.12
C ASP A 370 16.92 -19.86 9.86
N LYS A 371 16.35 -20.16 8.70
CA LYS A 371 17.03 -19.96 7.40
C LYS A 371 17.41 -18.50 7.19
N LEU A 372 16.50 -17.57 7.44
CA LEU A 372 16.77 -16.14 7.28
C LEU A 372 17.77 -15.63 8.32
N SER A 373 17.72 -16.10 9.57
CA SER A 373 18.57 -15.64 10.68
C SER A 373 20.04 -16.05 10.55
N THR A 374 20.31 -17.07 9.73
CA THR A 374 21.67 -17.59 9.47
C THR A 374 22.30 -17.00 8.20
N TYR A 375 21.52 -16.33 7.37
CA TYR A 375 22.02 -15.71 6.14
C TYR A 375 22.81 -14.42 6.42
N SER A 376 23.99 -14.27 5.83
CA SER A 376 24.79 -13.05 5.96
C SER A 376 24.74 -12.26 4.64
N PRO A 377 23.98 -11.14 4.57
CA PRO A 377 23.88 -10.36 3.34
C PRO A 377 25.21 -9.69 3.02
N LYS A 378 25.67 -9.83 1.76
CA LYS A 378 26.97 -9.33 1.30
C LYS A 378 26.85 -7.99 0.57
N SER A 379 25.65 -7.68 0.10
CA SER A 379 25.35 -6.53 -0.74
C SER A 379 23.96 -5.98 -0.46
N VAL A 380 23.65 -4.76 -0.94
CA VAL A 380 22.30 -4.21 -0.83
C VAL A 380 21.26 -4.99 -1.66
N ALA A 381 21.67 -5.75 -2.69
CA ALA A 381 20.75 -6.65 -3.39
C ALA A 381 20.31 -7.82 -2.48
N ASP A 382 21.24 -8.34 -1.68
CA ASP A 382 20.91 -9.34 -0.64
C ASP A 382 19.95 -8.78 0.41
N VAL A 383 20.11 -7.50 0.76
CA VAL A 383 19.20 -6.82 1.68
C VAL A 383 17.78 -6.75 1.11
N GLU A 384 17.62 -6.46 -0.19
CA GLU A 384 16.30 -6.48 -0.84
C GLU A 384 15.62 -7.84 -0.64
N GLY A 385 16.32 -8.94 -0.98
CA GLY A 385 15.79 -10.29 -0.84
C GLY A 385 15.46 -10.62 0.62
N LEU A 386 16.36 -10.33 1.55
CA LEU A 386 16.19 -10.65 2.98
C LEU A 386 15.05 -9.85 3.63
N VAL A 387 14.93 -8.56 3.32
CA VAL A 387 13.88 -7.68 3.87
C VAL A 387 12.50 -8.08 3.34
N ASN A 388 12.37 -8.39 2.04
CA ASN A 388 11.13 -8.91 1.48
C ASN A 388 10.76 -10.30 2.04
N ALA A 389 11.76 -11.16 2.29
CA ALA A 389 11.56 -12.47 2.89
C ALA A 389 10.99 -12.37 4.31
N TYR A 390 11.58 -11.49 5.14
CA TYR A 390 11.04 -11.21 6.47
C TYR A 390 9.63 -10.63 6.39
N ALA A 391 9.38 -9.65 5.52
CA ALA A 391 8.05 -9.08 5.31
C ALA A 391 7.01 -10.16 4.96
N GLY A 392 7.33 -11.05 4.01
CA GLY A 392 6.47 -12.18 3.65
C GLY A 392 6.26 -13.18 4.78
N ALA A 393 7.28 -13.42 5.62
CA ALA A 393 7.15 -14.25 6.82
C ALA A 393 6.18 -13.62 7.83
N PHE A 394 6.31 -12.32 8.10
CA PHE A 394 5.38 -11.59 8.98
C PHE A 394 3.94 -11.67 8.46
N ASP A 395 3.74 -11.52 7.15
CA ASP A 395 2.42 -11.57 6.52
C ASP A 395 1.80 -12.95 6.63
N ALA A 396 2.57 -14.00 6.33
CA ALA A 396 2.14 -15.39 6.49
C ALA A 396 1.70 -15.67 7.94
N TYR A 397 2.54 -15.32 8.92
CA TYR A 397 2.23 -15.60 10.32
C TYR A 397 1.07 -14.75 10.87
N SER A 398 0.95 -13.50 10.41
CA SER A 398 -0.18 -12.64 10.78
C SER A 398 -1.49 -13.20 10.22
N LEU A 399 -1.46 -13.67 8.98
CA LEU A 399 -2.62 -14.31 8.36
C LEU A 399 -3.02 -15.60 9.08
N LEU A 400 -2.06 -16.44 9.42
CA LEU A 400 -2.29 -17.67 10.21
C LEU A 400 -2.93 -17.34 11.57
N THR A 401 -2.40 -16.34 12.27
CA THR A 401 -2.89 -15.91 13.58
C THR A 401 -4.31 -15.35 13.48
N PHE A 402 -4.56 -14.48 12.51
CA PHE A 402 -5.88 -13.91 12.26
C PHE A 402 -6.90 -15.00 11.93
N ALA A 403 -6.55 -15.90 11.01
CA ALA A 403 -7.40 -17.00 10.59
C ALA A 403 -7.73 -17.92 11.77
N SER A 404 -6.74 -18.32 12.55
CA SER A 404 -6.93 -19.20 13.71
C SER A 404 -7.83 -18.58 14.76
N SER A 405 -7.63 -17.29 15.07
CA SER A 405 -8.49 -16.53 15.98
C SER A 405 -9.95 -16.47 15.47
N SER A 406 -10.13 -16.22 14.18
CA SER A 406 -11.45 -16.15 13.54
C SER A 406 -12.16 -17.51 13.55
N ILE A 407 -11.46 -18.59 13.20
CA ILE A 407 -12.00 -19.96 13.24
C ILE A 407 -12.38 -20.34 14.67
N GLN A 408 -11.55 -19.98 15.65
CA GLN A 408 -11.83 -20.25 17.06
C GLN A 408 -13.06 -19.47 17.54
N SER A 409 -13.21 -18.20 17.15
CA SER A 409 -14.40 -17.40 17.44
C SER A 409 -15.67 -18.03 16.84
N ILE A 410 -15.60 -18.46 15.57
CA ILE A 410 -16.71 -19.14 14.90
C ILE A 410 -17.06 -20.45 15.61
N ARG A 411 -16.07 -21.25 16.00
CA ARG A 411 -16.27 -22.48 16.77
C ARG A 411 -17.00 -22.21 18.09
N THR A 412 -16.55 -21.20 18.84
CA THR A 412 -17.17 -20.82 20.11
C THR A 412 -18.62 -20.37 19.92
N ARG A 413 -18.90 -19.53 18.92
CA ARG A 413 -20.27 -19.10 18.60
C ARG A 413 -21.16 -20.27 18.18
N TYR A 414 -20.64 -21.19 17.37
CA TYR A 414 -21.35 -22.42 17.00
C TYR A 414 -21.71 -23.26 18.22
N GLN A 415 -20.76 -23.49 19.14
CA GLN A 415 -20.99 -24.22 20.38
C GLN A 415 -22.02 -23.54 21.31
N GLN A 416 -22.18 -22.22 21.19
CA GLN A 416 -23.15 -21.42 21.93
C GLN A 416 -24.50 -21.29 21.21
N ASN A 417 -24.67 -21.90 20.03
CA ASN A 417 -25.82 -21.71 19.14
C ASN A 417 -26.05 -20.22 18.74
N ASP A 418 -24.97 -19.46 18.60
CA ASP A 418 -24.96 -18.02 18.25
C ASP A 418 -24.81 -17.79 16.73
N PHE A 419 -25.57 -18.55 15.95
CA PHE A 419 -25.75 -18.33 14.51
C PHE A 419 -27.23 -18.45 14.17
N ALA A 420 -27.70 -17.60 13.25
CA ALA A 420 -29.10 -17.65 12.80
C ALA A 420 -29.40 -18.92 11.99
N SER A 421 -28.41 -19.45 11.28
CA SER A 421 -28.48 -20.71 10.55
C SER A 421 -27.11 -21.39 10.42
N LEU A 422 -27.10 -22.66 10.03
CA LEU A 422 -25.86 -23.35 9.65
C LEU A 422 -25.22 -22.73 8.41
N ASP A 423 -26.01 -22.24 7.46
CA ASP A 423 -25.51 -21.58 6.25
C ASP A 423 -24.74 -20.30 6.57
N ASP A 424 -25.20 -19.53 7.56
CA ASP A 424 -24.48 -18.34 8.06
C ASP A 424 -23.14 -18.73 8.70
N MET A 425 -23.13 -19.83 9.45
CA MET A 425 -21.90 -20.35 10.07
C MET A 425 -20.89 -20.80 9.01
N PHE A 426 -21.33 -21.57 8.00
CA PHE A 426 -20.46 -22.01 6.92
C PHE A 426 -19.94 -20.85 6.10
N SER A 427 -20.79 -19.88 5.77
CA SER A 427 -20.39 -18.66 5.07
C SER A 427 -19.31 -17.89 5.83
N ALA A 428 -19.43 -17.79 7.15
CA ALA A 428 -18.42 -17.15 8.00
C ALA A 428 -17.10 -17.94 8.07
N LEU A 429 -17.12 -19.27 7.88
CA LEU A 429 -15.96 -20.15 8.05
C LEU A 429 -15.05 -20.24 6.81
N VAL A 430 -15.62 -20.09 5.60
CA VAL A 430 -14.89 -20.29 4.34
C VAL A 430 -13.63 -19.42 4.25
N MET A 431 -13.76 -18.11 4.47
CA MET A 431 -12.64 -17.17 4.31
C MET A 431 -11.54 -17.36 5.35
N PRO A 432 -11.83 -17.48 6.66
CA PRO A 432 -10.82 -17.81 7.66
C PRO A 432 -10.05 -19.10 7.37
N VAL A 433 -10.74 -20.17 6.93
CA VAL A 433 -10.06 -21.42 6.57
C VAL A 433 -9.17 -21.22 5.34
N LEU A 434 -9.69 -20.54 4.31
CA LEU A 434 -8.92 -20.22 3.11
C LEU A 434 -7.64 -19.43 3.46
N TRP A 435 -7.74 -18.44 4.36
CA TRP A 435 -6.61 -17.65 4.84
C TRP A 435 -5.60 -18.46 5.64
N SER A 436 -6.08 -19.36 6.51
CA SER A 436 -5.20 -20.31 7.21
C SER A 436 -4.39 -21.14 6.20
N ARG A 437 -5.02 -21.66 5.13
CA ARG A 437 -4.31 -22.42 4.09
C ARG A 437 -3.38 -21.53 3.24
N LEU A 438 -3.82 -20.32 2.91
CA LEU A 438 -3.02 -19.35 2.14
C LEU A 438 -1.75 -18.93 2.89
N SER A 439 -1.79 -18.85 4.23
CA SER A 439 -0.63 -18.46 5.05
C SER A 439 0.60 -19.33 4.76
N ARG A 440 0.40 -20.64 4.64
CA ARG A 440 1.45 -21.60 4.32
C ARG A 440 2.03 -21.37 2.93
N SER A 441 1.17 -21.20 1.93
CA SER A 441 1.63 -20.95 0.56
C SER A 441 2.30 -19.58 0.38
N GLN A 442 1.94 -18.59 1.20
CA GLN A 442 2.64 -17.30 1.28
C GLN A 442 4.06 -17.46 1.81
N LEU A 443 4.28 -18.33 2.81
CA LEU A 443 5.61 -18.64 3.30
C LEU A 443 6.51 -19.25 2.22
N VAL A 444 5.97 -20.19 1.43
CA VAL A 444 6.70 -20.78 0.30
C VAL A 444 7.04 -19.73 -0.76
N SER A 445 6.13 -18.78 -1.01
CA SER A 445 6.35 -17.68 -1.95
C SER A 445 7.41 -16.70 -1.44
N ALA A 446 7.43 -16.43 -0.13
CA ALA A 446 8.46 -15.62 0.53
C ALA A 446 9.84 -16.27 0.45
N ASP A 447 9.92 -17.59 0.64
CA ASP A 447 11.17 -18.34 0.47
C ASP A 447 11.68 -18.29 -0.97
N ALA A 448 10.82 -18.54 -1.95
CA ALA A 448 11.20 -18.43 -3.35
C ALA A 448 11.60 -16.98 -3.73
N ALA A 449 10.95 -15.96 -3.16
CA ALA A 449 11.31 -14.55 -3.35
C ALA A 449 12.70 -14.23 -2.76
N PHE A 450 13.02 -14.81 -1.60
CA PHE A 450 14.36 -14.73 -1.00
C PHE A 450 15.42 -15.33 -1.93
N GLU A 451 15.16 -16.51 -2.48
CA GLU A 451 16.08 -17.22 -3.38
C GLU A 451 16.38 -16.43 -4.66
N VAL A 452 15.37 -15.79 -5.26
CA VAL A 452 15.59 -14.95 -6.46
C VAL A 452 16.21 -13.59 -6.13
N GLY A 453 15.98 -13.07 -4.91
CA GLY A 453 16.49 -11.78 -4.44
C GLY A 453 17.95 -11.81 -4.00
N ARG A 454 18.44 -12.95 -3.52
CA ARG A 454 19.81 -13.08 -2.97
C ARG A 454 20.89 -13.38 -4.01
N ASP A 455 22.14 -13.08 -3.64
CA ASP A 455 23.37 -13.26 -4.40
C ASP A 455 23.30 -12.63 -5.81
N ASN A 456 22.57 -11.52 -5.96
CA ASN A 456 22.56 -10.71 -7.17
C ASN A 456 23.67 -9.65 -7.13
N PRO A 457 24.09 -9.08 -8.28
CA PRO A 457 25.01 -7.95 -8.29
C PRO A 457 24.49 -6.81 -7.41
N GLY A 458 25.31 -6.33 -6.47
CA GLY A 458 24.90 -5.34 -5.49
C GLY A 458 26.07 -4.51 -4.99
N ALA A 459 25.83 -3.22 -4.71
CA ALA A 459 26.76 -2.40 -3.96
C ALA A 459 27.00 -2.95 -2.54
N PRO A 460 28.17 -2.70 -1.92
CA PRO A 460 28.39 -3.03 -0.51
C PRO A 460 27.41 -2.29 0.40
N ILE A 461 27.10 -2.91 1.54
CA ILE A 461 26.25 -2.32 2.58
C ILE A 461 27.08 -1.32 3.38
N ALA A 462 26.56 -0.11 3.59
CA ALA A 462 27.29 0.95 4.28
C ALA A 462 27.60 0.61 5.74
N LYS A 463 28.85 0.86 6.15
CA LYS A 463 29.31 0.58 7.51
C LYS A 463 28.72 1.55 8.52
N GLY A 464 28.39 1.05 9.72
CA GLY A 464 27.93 1.86 10.85
C GLY A 464 26.51 2.40 10.70
N MET A 465 25.69 1.81 9.84
CA MET A 465 24.25 2.07 9.82
C MET A 465 23.53 1.28 10.90
N ASP A 466 22.63 1.95 11.61
CA ASP A 466 21.69 1.31 12.52
C ASP A 466 20.43 0.91 11.74
N LEU A 467 20.44 -0.30 11.20
CA LEU A 467 19.32 -0.83 10.43
C LEU A 467 18.02 -0.94 11.24
N ALA A 468 18.12 -1.14 12.56
CA ALA A 468 16.95 -1.22 13.42
C ALA A 468 16.26 0.16 13.50
N GLN A 469 17.03 1.25 13.57
CA GLN A 469 16.50 2.60 13.50
C GLN A 469 15.83 2.91 12.15
N VAL A 470 16.38 2.41 11.04
CA VAL A 470 15.73 2.54 9.72
C VAL A 470 14.39 1.78 9.68
N GLY A 471 14.30 0.59 10.29
CA GLY A 471 13.02 -0.11 10.41
C GLY A 471 12.02 0.62 11.30
N ASP A 472 12.51 1.18 12.42
CA ASP A 472 11.72 1.98 13.36
C ASP A 472 11.16 3.26 12.72
N PHE A 473 11.92 3.89 11.81
CA PHE A 473 11.48 5.04 11.02
C PHE A 473 10.16 4.74 10.29
N PHE A 474 10.08 3.60 9.58
CA PHE A 474 8.87 3.21 8.86
C PHE A 474 7.78 2.70 9.80
N ARG A 475 8.14 1.91 10.82
CA ARG A 475 7.17 1.39 11.80
C ARG A 475 6.38 2.51 12.47
N ARG A 476 7.04 3.57 12.94
CA ARG A 476 6.36 4.67 13.64
C ARG A 476 5.37 5.40 12.71
N GLY A 477 5.72 5.56 11.44
CA GLY A 477 4.77 6.05 10.43
C GLY A 477 3.61 5.09 10.20
N ALA A 478 3.86 3.78 10.21
CA ALA A 478 2.81 2.77 10.03
C ALA A 478 1.80 2.78 11.19
N ASP A 479 2.29 2.90 12.43
CA ASP A 479 1.45 3.01 13.63
C ASP A 479 0.57 4.26 13.56
N ALA A 480 1.13 5.40 13.13
CA ALA A 480 0.37 6.62 12.94
C ALA A 480 -0.71 6.48 11.84
N ASN A 481 -0.38 5.83 10.73
CA ASN A 481 -1.32 5.57 9.63
C ASN A 481 -2.46 4.63 10.04
N LEU A 482 -2.20 3.62 10.87
CA LEU A 482 -3.27 2.73 11.36
C LEU A 482 -4.24 3.44 12.28
N THR A 483 -3.74 4.32 13.16
CA THR A 483 -4.58 5.18 14.00
C THR A 483 -5.45 6.08 13.12
N ALA A 484 -4.86 6.76 12.13
CA ALA A 484 -5.61 7.61 11.22
C ALA A 484 -6.63 6.84 10.38
N PHE A 485 -6.31 5.63 9.93
CA PHE A 485 -7.24 4.74 9.23
C PHE A 485 -8.43 4.37 10.13
N THR A 486 -8.16 4.06 11.41
CA THR A 486 -9.21 3.74 12.38
C THR A 486 -10.16 4.92 12.59
N GLU A 487 -9.64 6.14 12.69
CA GLU A 487 -10.44 7.34 12.91
C GLU A 487 -11.18 7.82 11.66
N ASN A 488 -10.55 7.74 10.48
CA ASN A 488 -11.09 8.32 9.25
C ASN A 488 -11.98 7.38 8.45
N VAL A 489 -11.79 6.07 8.61
CA VAL A 489 -12.48 5.05 7.84
C VAL A 489 -13.34 4.21 8.75
N ILE A 490 -12.74 3.59 9.76
CA ILE A 490 -13.44 2.61 10.58
C ILE A 490 -14.52 3.27 11.45
N ALA A 491 -14.20 4.36 12.15
CA ALA A 491 -15.16 5.00 13.05
C ALA A 491 -16.41 5.53 12.31
N PRO A 492 -16.31 6.26 11.19
CA PRO A 492 -17.50 6.69 10.43
C PRO A 492 -18.30 5.51 9.86
N LEU A 493 -17.63 4.47 9.35
CA LEU A 493 -18.30 3.27 8.84
C LEU A 493 -18.99 2.46 9.95
N ALA A 494 -18.46 2.50 11.17
CA ALA A 494 -19.02 1.84 12.34
C ALA A 494 -20.25 2.61 12.83
N GLU A 495 -20.14 3.94 12.97
CA GLU A 495 -21.23 4.83 13.37
C GLU A 495 -22.42 4.70 12.41
N SER A 496 -22.17 4.77 11.08
CA SER A 496 -23.23 4.67 10.07
C SER A 496 -23.97 3.33 10.08
N ARG A 497 -23.40 2.29 10.72
CA ARG A 497 -23.96 0.94 10.81
C ARG A 497 -24.36 0.54 12.24
N GLY A 498 -24.24 1.45 13.21
CA GLY A 498 -24.51 1.15 14.62
C GLY A 498 -23.62 0.06 15.21
N LEU A 499 -22.37 -0.04 14.74
CA LEU A 499 -21.36 -1.00 15.21
C LEU A 499 -20.30 -0.30 16.07
N SER A 500 -19.59 -1.07 16.89
CA SER A 500 -18.33 -0.61 17.49
C SER A 500 -17.20 -0.61 16.45
N ASN A 501 -16.14 0.18 16.70
CA ASN A 501 -14.95 0.19 15.85
C ASN A 501 -14.34 -1.21 15.70
N ASP A 502 -14.28 -2.00 16.77
CA ASP A 502 -13.72 -3.36 16.74
C ASP A 502 -14.54 -4.30 15.86
N GLN A 503 -15.88 -4.20 15.91
CA GLN A 503 -16.77 -4.98 15.05
C GLN A 503 -16.61 -4.59 13.58
N MET A 504 -16.53 -3.29 13.29
CA MET A 504 -16.36 -2.78 11.93
C MET A 504 -14.97 -3.15 11.37
N MET A 505 -13.91 -3.00 12.17
CA MET A 505 -12.56 -3.43 11.83
C MET A 505 -12.52 -4.94 11.53
N SER A 506 -13.15 -5.77 12.36
CA SER A 506 -13.21 -7.22 12.14
C SER A 506 -13.98 -7.60 10.87
N ARG A 507 -15.07 -6.88 10.56
CA ARG A 507 -15.83 -7.08 9.31
C ARG A 507 -15.00 -6.71 8.09
N LEU A 508 -14.30 -5.57 8.13
CA LEU A 508 -13.46 -5.14 7.02
C LEU A 508 -12.23 -6.05 6.85
N ALA A 509 -11.62 -6.49 7.95
CA ALA A 509 -10.59 -7.53 7.95
C ALA A 509 -11.09 -8.84 7.32
N GLY A 510 -12.40 -9.12 7.42
CA GLY A 510 -13.11 -10.23 6.79
C GLY A 510 -13.21 -10.17 5.26
N VAL A 511 -12.98 -9.01 4.64
CA VAL A 511 -13.02 -8.83 3.17
C VAL A 511 -11.69 -8.35 2.57
N ASP A 512 -10.84 -7.68 3.35
CA ASP A 512 -9.52 -7.22 2.91
C ASP A 512 -8.41 -7.75 3.83
N ILE A 513 -7.59 -8.62 3.24
CA ILE A 513 -6.44 -9.25 3.90
C ILE A 513 -5.41 -8.21 4.41
N ALA A 514 -5.33 -7.03 3.80
CA ALA A 514 -4.46 -5.97 4.27
C ALA A 514 -4.94 -5.40 5.60
N VAL A 515 -6.24 -5.34 5.85
CA VAL A 515 -6.79 -4.93 7.16
C VAL A 515 -6.54 -6.01 8.21
N ALA A 516 -6.78 -7.29 7.87
CA ALA A 516 -6.47 -8.41 8.74
C ALA A 516 -4.99 -8.44 9.15
N ALA A 517 -4.07 -8.26 8.19
CA ALA A 517 -2.65 -8.19 8.48
C ALA A 517 -2.31 -6.98 9.36
N ALA A 518 -2.81 -5.78 9.05
CA ALA A 518 -2.47 -4.56 9.80
C ALA A 518 -2.77 -4.67 11.31
N ILE A 519 -3.92 -5.25 11.68
CA ILE A 519 -4.33 -5.37 13.09
C ILE A 519 -3.62 -6.51 13.82
N THR A 520 -3.28 -7.60 13.13
CA THR A 520 -2.64 -8.77 13.74
C THR A 520 -1.13 -8.62 13.84
N GLN A 521 -0.50 -7.96 12.86
CA GLN A 521 0.96 -7.86 12.78
C GLN A 521 1.56 -7.06 13.95
N GLN A 522 0.82 -6.12 14.54
CA GLN A 522 1.21 -5.41 15.78
C GLN A 522 1.41 -6.35 16.96
N GLN A 523 0.64 -7.44 17.04
CA GLN A 523 0.74 -8.46 18.10
C GLN A 523 1.85 -9.48 17.81
N VAL A 524 2.07 -9.77 16.52
CA VAL A 524 3.05 -10.74 16.04
C VAL A 524 4.49 -10.21 16.13
N GLN A 525 4.70 -8.91 15.95
CA GLN A 525 6.04 -8.33 15.87
C GLN A 525 6.91 -8.55 17.11
N PRO A 526 6.42 -8.33 18.34
CA PRO A 526 7.21 -8.57 19.54
C PRO A 526 7.66 -10.02 19.65
N ALA A 527 6.77 -10.97 19.32
CA ALA A 527 7.05 -12.41 19.38
C ALA A 527 8.18 -12.82 18.41
N ILE A 528 8.15 -12.32 17.17
CA ILE A 528 9.20 -12.61 16.18
C ILE A 528 10.51 -11.90 16.56
N ALA A 529 10.45 -10.67 17.06
CA ALA A 529 11.64 -9.97 17.52
C ALA A 529 12.33 -10.69 18.69
N ASP A 530 11.54 -11.22 19.63
CA ASP A 530 12.05 -12.03 20.74
C ASP A 530 12.61 -13.38 20.26
N TYR A 531 11.95 -14.03 19.30
CA TYR A 531 12.43 -15.28 18.69
C TYR A 531 13.79 -15.12 18.00
N ILE A 532 13.94 -14.09 17.15
CA ILE A 532 15.22 -13.83 16.46
C ILE A 532 16.32 -13.47 17.47
N GLY A 533 15.94 -12.82 18.58
CA GLY A 533 16.84 -12.45 19.67
C GLY A 533 17.49 -11.08 19.48
N LYS A 534 17.42 -10.26 20.53
CA LYS A 534 18.00 -8.91 20.56
C LYS A 534 19.51 -8.94 20.28
N GLY A 535 19.97 -8.04 19.41
CA GLY A 535 21.40 -7.89 19.09
C GLY A 535 21.93 -8.89 18.06
N LYS A 536 21.12 -9.81 17.54
CA LYS A 536 21.50 -10.62 16.37
C LYS A 536 21.52 -9.75 15.11
N PRO A 537 22.50 -9.90 14.19
CA PRO A 537 22.60 -9.09 12.99
C PRO A 537 21.31 -9.04 12.16
N ASN A 538 20.58 -10.17 12.09
CA ASN A 538 19.39 -10.27 11.26
C ASN A 538 18.10 -9.79 11.92
N ALA A 539 18.12 -9.52 13.24
CA ALA A 539 16.99 -8.88 13.91
C ALA A 539 16.70 -7.50 13.31
N ALA A 540 17.73 -6.77 12.91
CA ALA A 540 17.58 -5.44 12.32
C ALA A 540 16.96 -5.48 10.91
N TYR A 541 17.29 -6.50 10.10
CA TYR A 541 16.64 -6.71 8.80
C TYR A 541 15.17 -7.13 8.94
N ALA A 542 14.85 -7.93 9.98
CA ALA A 542 13.47 -8.25 10.30
C ALA A 542 12.67 -7.01 10.73
N THR A 543 13.24 -6.16 11.59
CA THR A 543 12.63 -4.86 11.96
C THR A 543 12.40 -3.97 10.74
N LEU A 544 13.36 -3.94 9.81
CA LEU A 544 13.22 -3.20 8.56
C LEU A 544 12.10 -3.75 7.66
N GLY A 545 12.05 -5.08 7.47
CA GLY A 545 11.00 -5.74 6.70
C GLY A 545 9.61 -5.50 7.29
N TYR A 546 9.48 -5.63 8.61
CA TYR A 546 8.25 -5.30 9.32
C TYR A 546 7.84 -3.83 9.14
N GLY A 547 8.77 -2.90 9.37
CA GLY A 547 8.47 -1.46 9.33
C GLY A 547 8.04 -1.01 7.95
N LEU A 548 8.82 -1.36 6.92
CA LEU A 548 8.54 -0.95 5.54
C LEU A 548 7.23 -1.56 5.02
N ASN A 549 7.00 -2.85 5.27
CA ASN A 549 5.78 -3.52 4.81
C ASN A 549 4.52 -2.93 5.47
N ASN A 550 4.54 -2.70 6.79
CA ASN A 550 3.39 -2.10 7.48
C ASN A 550 3.16 -0.65 7.06
N TYR A 551 4.22 0.12 6.82
CA TYR A 551 4.07 1.49 6.37
C TYR A 551 3.31 1.55 5.04
N VAL A 552 3.75 0.72 4.06
CA VAL A 552 3.10 0.60 2.75
C VAL A 552 1.67 0.07 2.88
N ARG A 553 1.46 -0.96 3.71
CA ARG A 553 0.13 -1.53 3.96
C ARG A 553 -0.84 -0.48 4.50
N ASN A 554 -0.49 0.19 5.59
CA ASN A 554 -1.39 1.12 6.27
C ASN A 554 -1.63 2.40 5.46
N GLU A 555 -0.63 2.83 4.69
CA GLU A 555 -0.81 3.90 3.71
C GLU A 555 -1.76 3.48 2.59
N SER A 556 -1.59 2.27 2.03
CA SER A 556 -2.49 1.76 0.98
C SER A 556 -3.93 1.58 1.44
N LEU A 557 -4.16 1.28 2.73
CA LEU A 557 -5.50 1.24 3.32
C LEU A 557 -6.15 2.62 3.36
N THR A 558 -5.37 3.65 3.69
CA THR A 558 -5.84 5.04 3.66
C THR A 558 -6.14 5.47 2.23
N ASP A 559 -5.24 5.17 1.29
CA ASP A 559 -5.43 5.46 -0.13
C ASP A 559 -6.65 4.78 -0.73
N LYS A 560 -6.87 3.54 -0.34
CA LYS A 560 -8.01 2.76 -0.78
C LYS A 560 -9.29 3.32 -0.17
N TYR A 561 -9.44 3.32 1.15
CA TYR A 561 -10.74 3.50 1.78
C TYR A 561 -11.10 4.94 2.17
N TYR A 562 -10.10 5.77 2.45
CA TYR A 562 -10.36 7.19 2.75
C TYR A 562 -10.36 8.03 1.48
N ASN A 563 -9.38 7.82 0.62
CA ASN A 563 -9.16 8.71 -0.52
C ASN A 563 -10.08 8.38 -1.71
N ASN A 564 -10.36 7.11 -2.03
CA ASN A 564 -10.87 6.86 -3.39
C ASN A 564 -11.87 5.71 -3.60
N ALA A 565 -11.96 4.68 -2.75
CA ALA A 565 -12.82 3.53 -3.03
C ALA A 565 -14.31 3.83 -2.78
N ILE A 566 -15.17 3.33 -3.67
CA ILE A 566 -16.61 3.24 -3.45
C ILE A 566 -16.94 1.83 -2.96
N LEU A 567 -17.62 1.74 -1.83
CA LEU A 567 -17.96 0.46 -1.19
C LEU A 567 -19.45 0.12 -1.39
N ASP A 568 -19.75 -1.16 -1.58
CA ASP A 568 -21.12 -1.69 -1.41
C ASP A 568 -21.45 -1.96 0.07
N ASP A 569 -22.66 -2.44 0.34
CA ASP A 569 -23.13 -2.79 1.69
C ASP A 569 -22.30 -3.90 2.36
N ASN A 570 -21.66 -4.74 1.54
CA ASN A 570 -20.79 -5.84 1.96
C ASN A 570 -19.32 -5.41 2.05
N LEU A 571 -19.02 -4.12 1.91
CA LEU A 571 -17.68 -3.53 1.98
C LEU A 571 -16.78 -3.89 0.79
N ASN A 572 -17.34 -4.47 -0.28
CA ASN A 572 -16.58 -4.71 -1.51
C ASN A 572 -16.38 -3.41 -2.27
N ILE A 573 -15.22 -3.28 -2.89
CA ILE A 573 -14.92 -2.13 -3.75
C ILE A 573 -15.62 -2.33 -5.09
N THR A 574 -16.52 -1.41 -5.41
CA THR A 574 -17.31 -1.42 -6.65
C THR A 574 -16.86 -0.36 -7.65
N GLY A 575 -16.06 0.62 -7.22
CA GLY A 575 -15.56 1.69 -8.06
C GLY A 575 -14.59 2.61 -7.34
N VAL A 576 -14.26 3.72 -7.99
CA VAL A 576 -13.49 4.82 -7.41
C VAL A 576 -14.22 6.14 -7.52
N GLN A 577 -13.98 7.05 -6.58
CA GLN A 577 -14.60 8.38 -6.53
C GLN A 577 -13.91 9.36 -7.49
N PHE A 578 -12.59 9.25 -7.66
CA PHE A 578 -11.74 10.16 -8.42
C PHE A 578 -10.78 9.37 -9.33
N ASP A 579 -11.25 9.04 -10.55
CA ASP A 579 -10.45 8.35 -11.58
C ASP A 579 -9.14 9.08 -11.91
N ALA A 580 -9.17 10.42 -11.94
CA ALA A 580 -8.01 11.24 -12.26
C ALA A 580 -6.89 11.09 -11.22
N VAL A 581 -7.24 11.02 -9.93
CA VAL A 581 -6.27 10.80 -8.84
C VAL A 581 -5.65 9.41 -8.97
N LEU A 582 -6.46 8.39 -9.24
CA LEU A 582 -6.00 7.01 -9.42
C LEU A 582 -5.02 6.91 -10.61
N GLY A 583 -5.40 7.49 -11.76
CA GLY A 583 -4.58 7.51 -12.96
C GLY A 583 -3.25 8.24 -12.73
N HIS A 584 -3.28 9.40 -12.07
CA HIS A 584 -2.09 10.17 -11.75
C HIS A 584 -1.14 9.41 -10.81
N ALA A 585 -1.68 8.77 -9.76
CA ALA A 585 -0.90 7.94 -8.84
C ALA A 585 -0.20 6.76 -9.55
N LEU A 586 -0.91 6.10 -10.47
CA LEU A 586 -0.37 4.99 -11.26
C LEU A 586 0.75 5.44 -12.21
N ASP A 587 0.66 6.64 -12.77
CA ASP A 587 1.70 7.19 -13.63
C ASP A 587 2.92 7.67 -12.85
N LEU A 588 2.69 8.40 -11.76
CA LEU A 588 3.77 8.88 -10.90
C LEU A 588 4.55 7.70 -10.28
N GLY A 589 3.85 6.72 -9.70
CA GLY A 589 4.48 5.54 -9.09
C GLY A 589 5.29 4.72 -10.09
N LYS A 590 4.78 4.56 -11.32
CA LYS A 590 5.52 3.90 -12.41
C LYS A 590 6.80 4.65 -12.75
N GLN A 591 6.74 5.97 -12.92
CA GLN A 591 7.91 6.77 -13.29
C GLN A 591 8.95 6.76 -12.17
N GLN A 592 8.53 6.98 -10.92
CA GLN A 592 9.41 6.97 -9.76
C GLN A 592 10.12 5.62 -9.57
N LEU A 593 9.39 4.51 -9.65
CA LEU A 593 10.01 3.20 -9.47
C LEU A 593 11.02 2.88 -10.58
N ALA A 594 10.70 3.21 -11.84
CA ALA A 594 11.63 2.98 -12.95
C ALA A 594 12.94 3.76 -12.78
N ASP A 595 12.84 5.02 -12.35
CA ASP A 595 14.00 5.86 -12.10
C ASP A 595 14.85 5.35 -10.93
N GLU A 596 14.24 4.91 -9.84
CA GLU A 596 14.97 4.34 -8.70
C GLU A 596 15.67 3.03 -9.04
N ILE A 597 15.03 2.16 -9.83
CA ILE A 597 15.70 0.97 -10.37
C ILE A 597 16.91 1.39 -11.22
N GLY A 598 16.77 2.44 -12.03
CA GLY A 598 17.86 3.04 -12.80
C GLY A 598 19.01 3.54 -11.92
N ARG A 599 18.70 4.22 -10.81
CA ARG A 599 19.69 4.73 -9.83
C ARG A 599 20.44 3.59 -9.13
N LEU A 600 19.74 2.55 -8.68
CA LEU A 600 20.36 1.36 -8.09
C LEU A 600 21.30 0.66 -9.08
N ARG A 601 20.87 0.47 -10.33
CA ARG A 601 21.70 -0.11 -11.40
C ARG A 601 22.90 0.74 -11.73
N ALA A 602 22.74 2.07 -11.72
CA ALA A 602 23.87 2.97 -11.84
C ALA A 602 24.88 2.71 -10.72
N ASN A 603 24.46 2.31 -9.52
CA ASN A 603 25.31 1.85 -8.43
C ASN A 603 25.65 0.34 -8.41
N ARG A 604 25.47 -0.37 -9.53
CA ARG A 604 25.75 -1.82 -9.68
C ARG A 604 24.88 -2.73 -8.81
N THR A 605 23.70 -2.26 -8.43
CA THR A 605 22.70 -3.07 -7.74
C THR A 605 21.61 -3.49 -8.71
N GLU A 606 21.33 -4.79 -8.76
CA GLU A 606 20.23 -5.38 -9.53
C GLU A 606 19.07 -5.74 -8.57
N PRO A 607 18.01 -4.90 -8.49
CA PRO A 607 16.91 -5.09 -7.57
C PRO A 607 15.82 -5.99 -8.19
N VAL A 608 16.03 -7.31 -8.13
CA VAL A 608 15.18 -8.31 -8.82
C VAL A 608 13.73 -8.25 -8.34
N VAL A 609 13.50 -8.07 -7.04
CA VAL A 609 12.14 -8.04 -6.47
C VAL A 609 11.41 -6.78 -6.91
N SER A 610 12.08 -5.62 -6.88
CA SER A 610 11.49 -4.35 -7.34
C SER A 610 11.18 -4.35 -8.84
N VAL A 611 12.00 -5.01 -9.67
CA VAL A 611 11.71 -5.21 -11.09
C VAL A 611 10.47 -6.10 -11.28
N ALA A 612 10.32 -7.17 -10.48
CA ALA A 612 9.11 -7.99 -10.51
C ALA A 612 7.85 -7.18 -10.21
N SER A 613 7.87 -6.39 -9.13
CA SER A 613 6.76 -5.50 -8.76
C SER A 613 6.43 -4.49 -9.87
N TYR A 614 7.44 -3.91 -10.52
CA TYR A 614 7.24 -3.00 -11.65
C TYR A 614 6.50 -3.68 -12.81
N GLU A 615 6.93 -4.88 -13.22
CA GLU A 615 6.32 -5.62 -14.32
C GLU A 615 4.87 -6.02 -14.01
N VAL A 616 4.60 -6.49 -12.80
CA VAL A 616 3.24 -6.86 -12.37
C VAL A 616 2.33 -5.64 -12.28
N ALA A 617 2.79 -4.56 -11.63
CA ALA A 617 2.01 -3.33 -11.51
C ALA A 617 1.68 -2.73 -12.89
N GLY A 618 2.57 -2.91 -13.88
CA GLY A 618 2.35 -2.52 -15.27
C GLY A 618 1.17 -3.24 -15.95
N LEU A 619 0.87 -4.47 -15.54
CA LEU A 619 -0.32 -5.19 -16.01
C LEU A 619 -1.57 -4.79 -15.23
N LEU A 620 -1.47 -4.80 -13.90
CA LEU A 620 -2.60 -4.60 -13.00
C LEU A 620 -3.23 -3.20 -13.17
N ARG A 621 -2.43 -2.18 -13.50
CA ARG A 621 -2.90 -0.81 -13.71
C ARG A 621 -3.95 -0.63 -14.82
N ASN A 622 -4.04 -1.57 -15.76
CA ASN A 622 -4.99 -1.52 -16.89
C ASN A 622 -6.15 -2.54 -16.74
N SER A 623 -6.32 -3.09 -15.54
CA SER A 623 -7.32 -4.12 -15.23
C SER A 623 -8.50 -3.51 -14.45
N ASN A 624 -9.14 -4.28 -13.57
CA ASN A 624 -10.20 -3.80 -12.68
C ASN A 624 -9.65 -2.87 -11.57
N VAL A 625 -10.55 -2.20 -10.85
CA VAL A 625 -10.22 -1.23 -9.79
C VAL A 625 -9.38 -1.84 -8.65
N MET A 626 -9.67 -3.08 -8.25
CA MET A 626 -8.89 -3.77 -7.19
C MET A 626 -7.46 -4.04 -7.62
N ASP A 627 -7.27 -4.46 -8.87
CA ASP A 627 -5.96 -4.63 -9.48
C ASP A 627 -5.23 -3.27 -9.57
N GLN A 628 -5.93 -2.16 -9.87
CA GLN A 628 -5.34 -0.82 -9.90
C GLN A 628 -4.82 -0.36 -8.53
N PHE A 629 -5.59 -0.56 -7.44
CA PHE A 629 -5.08 -0.31 -6.08
C PHE A 629 -3.88 -1.20 -5.74
N SER A 630 -3.91 -2.47 -6.16
CA SER A 630 -2.79 -3.39 -5.98
C SER A 630 -1.54 -2.92 -6.75
N ALA A 631 -1.71 -2.37 -7.96
CA ALA A 631 -0.63 -1.78 -8.73
C ALA A 631 0.01 -0.57 -8.02
N ILE A 632 -0.81 0.31 -7.43
CA ILE A 632 -0.31 1.45 -6.62
C ILE A 632 0.51 0.94 -5.44
N SER A 633 0.00 -0.05 -4.69
CA SER A 633 0.72 -0.64 -3.56
C SER A 633 2.08 -1.24 -3.98
N LEU A 634 2.14 -1.94 -5.11
CA LEU A 634 3.39 -2.49 -5.66
C LEU A 634 4.37 -1.40 -6.09
N TYR A 635 3.90 -0.34 -6.75
CA TYR A 635 4.74 0.81 -7.12
C TYR A 635 5.27 1.52 -5.89
N ASN A 636 4.41 1.89 -4.94
CA ASN A 636 4.76 2.60 -3.72
C ASN A 636 5.74 1.79 -2.87
N GLY A 637 5.43 0.52 -2.60
CA GLY A 637 6.28 -0.33 -1.77
C GLY A 637 7.68 -0.56 -2.35
N SER A 638 7.76 -0.75 -3.67
CA SER A 638 9.06 -0.94 -4.33
C SER A 638 9.81 0.37 -4.48
N PHE A 639 9.14 1.51 -4.64
CA PHE A 639 9.77 2.83 -4.59
C PHE A 639 10.41 3.08 -3.22
N LEU A 640 9.69 2.79 -2.13
CA LEU A 640 10.21 2.90 -0.77
C LEU A 640 11.38 1.95 -0.52
N MET A 641 11.27 0.69 -0.98
CA MET A 641 12.34 -0.29 -0.90
C MET A 641 13.59 0.20 -1.61
N THR A 642 13.49 0.60 -2.88
CA THR A 642 14.64 1.05 -3.68
C THR A 642 15.30 2.32 -3.14
N ARG A 643 14.53 3.26 -2.57
CA ARG A 643 15.06 4.41 -1.83
C ARG A 643 15.81 4.00 -0.57
N THR A 644 15.25 3.05 0.18
CA THR A 644 15.90 2.47 1.37
C THR A 644 17.22 1.80 0.97
N LEU A 645 17.23 0.95 -0.05
CA LEU A 645 18.45 0.29 -0.55
C LEU A 645 19.51 1.30 -1.01
N SER A 646 19.09 2.42 -1.62
CA SER A 646 20.00 3.49 -2.02
C SER A 646 20.65 4.16 -0.81
N TYR A 647 19.90 4.37 0.28
CA TYR A 647 20.45 4.85 1.55
C TYR A 647 21.39 3.82 2.18
N LEU A 648 21.09 2.53 2.04
CA LEU A 648 21.90 1.45 2.60
C LEU A 648 23.19 1.16 1.84
N ALA A 649 23.35 1.68 0.63
CA ALA A 649 24.51 1.41 -0.22
C ALA A 649 25.71 2.28 0.17
N GLU A 650 26.92 1.70 0.16
CA GLU A 650 28.14 2.49 0.21
C GLU A 650 28.18 3.46 -1.00
N PRO A 651 28.44 4.76 -0.79
CA PRO A 651 28.55 5.71 -1.89
C PRO A 651 29.75 5.34 -2.77
N LYS A 652 29.59 5.46 -4.10
CA LYS A 652 30.72 5.24 -5.01
C LYS A 652 31.90 6.12 -4.62
N PRO A 653 33.14 5.61 -4.62
CA PRO A 653 34.30 6.49 -4.55
C PRO A 653 34.22 7.48 -5.71
N LYS A 654 34.22 8.79 -5.40
CA LYS A 654 34.34 9.82 -6.43
C LYS A 654 35.60 9.49 -7.24
N LYS A 655 35.46 9.29 -8.56
CA LYS A 655 36.63 9.17 -9.44
C LYS A 655 37.46 10.44 -9.23
N LYS A 656 38.67 10.27 -8.70
CA LYS A 656 39.63 11.35 -8.50
C LYS A 656 40.04 11.96 -9.83
#